data_AF-A0A139GVP1-F1
#
_entry.id   AF-A0A139GVP1-F1
#
_cell.length_a   1.000
_cell.length_b   1.000
_cell.length_c   1.000
_cell.angle_alpha   90.00
_cell.angle_beta   90.00
_cell.angle_gamma   90.00
#
_symmetry.space_group_name_H-M   'P 1'
#
loop_
_entity.id
_entity.type
_entity.pdbx_description
1 polymer ?
#
loop_
_entity_poly.entity_id
_entity_poly.type
_entity_poly.pdbx_seq_one_letter_code
_entity_poly.pdbx_strand_id
1 'polypeptide(L)'
;MKRTSLPVLLLACILLAFAFAREELDFHDVDDQTTLHESPFPPESAQWPEAMPILGDFPDGMHYELSAEVGEAISLLRKVRAPTASKLARLVKKPKGVIGSAVYYAKEAFVLLFMNAPGQSQLLTTSKDTPTKLGQPLSKAVKILQTAANQDDPDALFLLAEMNFHGNYSHPIDYDEAFKRYKRLADMNGNSTAQHMVAFIYATGLAPSIPSDQAKSMLYHTFAADQGNTKSQMTLGYRHLAGIATPKKCDEAVVWYKHVADKAVLYYRSGPPGGHSLVRDAYRIADEEGGVYGEGASVASAGQNAKQGGVTSDAYADVEDVLEYLHLQSSKGDLKATFGLARLHYDGARGLKRDFALAKSYFLSIAREHWPPGGRARKDTPAGTEKLAAKAAGYLGRMFLRGEGTEQSFDKARIWFTRGLTTGDALSQYSLGLIYLNGYGVERNVVKAAHYFSAAADQDLAVAQTNLGMLFLDQGDISTATQYFELAARNSHIEAFYYLAEMSEKGIGRDRSCGSAAVYYKIVVEKAEAIWSSLSEAADAYEDGEPSKALIPYLMAAEQGSENAQANVAWLLDQSQTKPRWSPLNWLSSTATTASNTIGDAALALIHWTRSAKQNNIDSLVKMGDYYLYGLGSTMSPENAASCYQAAAETMLSAQAMWNLGWMHENGIGIDQDFHLAKRFYDQALETNHEAYLPVKLSLFKLRWRSWWNGITRGGVHGIEDEEPVKKSRTFAEWLNDFLEADAQYYNEAFEADDWDKDPMPGGDEYWDAEGGELEEGVLETLLIGALIAALAWLLYYRQQRQRRQQQEQVR
;
A
#
# COMPACT_ATOMS: atom_id res chain seq x y z
N MET A 1 -47.72 -28.58 -17.04
CA MET A 1 -46.80 -28.05 -18.07
C MET A 1 -45.45 -27.78 -17.41
N LYS A 2 -44.39 -28.40 -17.92
CA LYS A 2 -43.16 -28.74 -17.19
C LYS A 2 -42.14 -27.60 -17.17
N ARG A 3 -41.60 -27.34 -15.96
CA ARG A 3 -40.45 -26.50 -15.61
C ARG A 3 -39.12 -27.13 -16.05
N THR A 4 -38.87 -27.24 -17.35
CA THR A 4 -37.59 -27.81 -17.87
C THR A 4 -36.81 -26.88 -18.80
N SER A 5 -37.28 -25.66 -19.03
CA SER A 5 -36.68 -24.74 -20.02
C SER A 5 -35.61 -23.79 -19.46
N LEU A 6 -35.61 -23.49 -18.15
CA LEU A 6 -34.65 -22.55 -17.56
C LEU A 6 -33.17 -23.01 -17.62
N PRO A 7 -32.81 -24.26 -17.26
CA PRO A 7 -31.41 -24.68 -17.28
C PRO A 7 -30.86 -24.83 -18.70
N VAL A 8 -31.72 -25.14 -19.68
CA VAL A 8 -31.33 -25.24 -21.10
C VAL A 8 -31.08 -23.86 -21.71
N LEU A 9 -31.89 -22.86 -21.34
CA LEU A 9 -31.67 -21.47 -21.76
C LEU A 9 -30.37 -20.90 -21.18
N LEU A 10 -30.07 -21.22 -19.92
CA LEU A 10 -28.84 -20.77 -19.27
C LEU A 10 -27.60 -21.43 -19.88
N LEU A 11 -27.68 -22.72 -20.22
CA LEU A 11 -26.62 -23.43 -20.94
C LEU A 11 -26.42 -22.89 -22.37
N ALA A 12 -27.51 -22.53 -23.06
CA ALA A 12 -27.46 -21.93 -24.39
C ALA A 12 -26.85 -20.52 -24.36
N CYS A 13 -27.16 -19.71 -23.34
CA CYS A 13 -26.54 -18.39 -23.15
C CYS A 13 -25.03 -18.49 -22.87
N ILE A 14 -24.60 -19.48 -22.07
CA ILE A 14 -23.17 -19.75 -21.81
C ILE A 14 -22.46 -20.19 -23.09
N LEU A 15 -23.05 -21.10 -23.87
CA LEU A 15 -22.47 -21.56 -25.14
C LEU A 15 -22.39 -20.45 -26.20
N LEU A 16 -23.37 -19.54 -26.24
CA LEU A 16 -23.34 -18.35 -27.09
C LEU A 16 -22.22 -17.38 -26.67
N ALA A 17 -22.01 -17.15 -25.38
CA ALA A 17 -20.92 -16.32 -24.89
C ALA A 17 -19.53 -16.87 -25.28
N PHE A 18 -19.36 -18.19 -25.24
CA PHE A 18 -18.13 -18.85 -25.71
C PHE A 18 -17.96 -18.84 -27.24
N ALA A 19 -19.05 -18.77 -28.00
CA ALA A 19 -19.02 -18.67 -29.46
C ALA A 19 -18.59 -17.26 -29.92
N PHE A 20 -19.11 -16.21 -29.29
CA PHE A 20 -18.70 -14.82 -29.56
C PHE A 20 -17.24 -14.55 -29.18
N ALA A 21 -16.76 -15.12 -28.06
CA ALA A 21 -15.35 -15.02 -27.67
C ALA A 21 -14.39 -15.75 -28.64
N ARG A 22 -14.90 -16.66 -29.47
CA ARG A 22 -14.11 -17.39 -30.47
C ARG A 22 -13.99 -16.63 -31.80
N GLU A 23 -14.95 -15.76 -32.11
CA GLU A 23 -14.97 -14.96 -33.34
C GLU A 23 -13.99 -13.77 -33.30
N GLU A 24 -13.64 -13.27 -32.10
CA GLU A 24 -12.61 -12.22 -31.92
C GLU A 24 -11.17 -12.75 -31.94
N LEU A 25 -10.96 -14.06 -31.87
CA LEU A 25 -9.61 -14.67 -31.94
C LEU A 25 -9.04 -14.72 -33.37
N ASP A 26 -9.82 -14.38 -34.39
CA ASP A 26 -9.42 -14.48 -35.81
C ASP A 26 -9.09 -13.12 -36.48
N PHE A 27 -8.93 -12.02 -35.73
CA PHE A 27 -8.55 -10.71 -36.30
C PHE A 27 -7.36 -10.02 -35.60
N HIS A 28 -6.16 -10.46 -35.95
CA HIS A 28 -4.96 -9.67 -36.32
C HIS A 28 -3.71 -10.58 -36.25
N ASP A 29 -3.61 -11.53 -37.17
CA ASP A 29 -2.31 -12.05 -37.61
C ASP A 29 -1.71 -11.01 -38.57
N VAL A 30 -0.95 -10.06 -38.03
CA VAL A 30 0.03 -9.29 -38.80
C VAL A 30 1.39 -9.69 -38.27
N ASP A 31 2.20 -10.24 -39.16
CA ASP A 31 3.59 -10.66 -38.96
C ASP A 31 4.38 -9.68 -38.08
N ASP A 32 4.53 -10.01 -36.80
CA ASP A 32 5.56 -9.43 -35.95
C ASP A 32 6.66 -10.49 -35.76
N GLN A 33 7.47 -10.65 -36.82
CA GLN A 33 8.80 -11.23 -36.70
C GLN A 33 9.72 -10.24 -35.98
N THR A 34 9.41 -9.90 -34.74
CA THR A 34 10.40 -9.44 -33.79
C THR A 34 10.77 -10.66 -32.96
N THR A 35 12.00 -11.11 -33.19
CA THR A 35 12.67 -12.15 -32.42
C THR A 35 12.60 -11.80 -30.93
N LEU A 36 11.59 -12.32 -30.24
CA LEU A 36 11.64 -12.51 -28.80
C LEU A 36 12.77 -13.50 -28.57
N HIS A 37 13.95 -12.95 -28.28
CA HIS A 37 15.03 -13.72 -27.70
C HIS A 37 14.45 -14.48 -26.51
N GLU A 38 14.31 -15.79 -26.67
CA GLU A 38 14.13 -16.72 -25.58
C GLU A 38 15.26 -16.43 -24.57
N SER A 39 14.94 -15.71 -23.50
CA SER A 39 15.81 -15.61 -22.34
C SER A 39 15.88 -17.00 -21.71
N PRO A 40 17.05 -17.68 -21.71
CA PRO A 40 17.18 -18.98 -21.09
C PRO A 40 17.54 -18.78 -19.63
N PHE A 41 16.64 -18.18 -18.83
CA PHE A 41 16.90 -18.02 -17.39
C PHE A 41 15.62 -18.30 -16.57
N PRO A 42 15.70 -19.15 -15.53
CA PRO A 42 14.62 -19.31 -14.57
C PRO A 42 14.41 -18.00 -13.77
N PRO A 43 13.31 -17.85 -13.00
CA PRO A 43 13.16 -16.70 -12.11
C PRO A 43 14.43 -16.50 -11.28
N GLU A 44 14.81 -15.24 -11.06
CA GLU A 44 16.01 -14.81 -10.28
C GLU A 44 16.06 -15.38 -8.86
N SER A 45 15.02 -16.06 -8.36
CA SER A 45 15.04 -16.86 -7.12
C SER A 45 15.60 -18.28 -7.27
N ALA A 46 15.78 -18.76 -8.50
CA ALA A 46 16.51 -19.99 -8.83
C ALA A 46 17.96 -19.72 -9.27
N GLN A 47 18.30 -18.46 -9.54
CA GLN A 47 19.67 -17.99 -9.50
C GLN A 47 19.96 -17.54 -8.07
N TRP A 48 20.65 -18.40 -7.33
CA TRP A 48 21.41 -17.91 -6.18
C TRP A 48 22.16 -16.66 -6.66
N PRO A 49 22.03 -15.51 -5.98
CA PRO A 49 22.86 -14.36 -6.30
C PRO A 49 24.30 -14.88 -6.38
N GLU A 50 24.98 -14.63 -7.50
CA GLU A 50 26.42 -14.85 -7.57
C GLU A 50 27.03 -14.09 -6.39
N ALA A 51 27.37 -14.85 -5.34
CA ALA A 51 27.83 -14.38 -4.04
C ALA A 51 26.88 -13.40 -3.31
N MET A 52 25.79 -13.90 -2.70
CA MET A 52 25.38 -13.41 -1.38
C MET A 52 25.68 -14.52 -0.35
N PRO A 53 26.37 -14.20 0.75
CA PRO A 53 27.02 -15.19 1.60
C PRO A 53 25.96 -15.99 2.36
N ILE A 54 25.85 -17.29 2.05
CA ILE A 54 24.93 -18.24 2.68
C ILE A 54 25.40 -18.63 4.11
N LEU A 55 26.52 -18.08 4.55
CA LEU A 55 27.10 -18.24 5.87
C LEU A 55 27.39 -16.84 6.41
N GLY A 56 27.09 -16.59 7.69
CA GLY A 56 27.26 -15.28 8.31
C GLY A 56 28.63 -14.66 8.03
N ASP A 57 28.73 -13.33 8.15
CA ASP A 57 29.95 -12.53 7.99
C ASP A 57 31.17 -13.23 8.62
N PHE A 58 31.88 -14.01 7.81
CA PHE A 58 33.21 -14.49 8.15
C PHE A 58 34.20 -13.50 7.53
N PRO A 59 35.22 -13.07 8.28
CA PRO A 59 36.23 -12.17 7.76
C PRO A 59 36.88 -12.73 6.48
N ASP A 60 37.12 -11.86 5.50
CA ASP A 60 37.68 -12.15 4.18
C ASP A 60 38.83 -13.19 4.24
N GLY A 61 38.66 -14.33 3.55
CA GLY A 61 39.72 -15.33 3.34
C GLY A 61 39.39 -16.80 3.61
N MET A 62 38.18 -17.14 4.06
CA MET A 62 37.76 -18.54 4.28
C MET A 62 37.03 -19.11 3.04
N HIS A 63 37.71 -19.93 2.25
CA HIS A 63 37.05 -20.75 1.23
C HIS A 63 36.22 -21.84 1.91
N TYR A 64 34.90 -21.69 1.90
CA TYR A 64 33.98 -22.71 2.40
C TYR A 64 33.75 -23.78 1.32
N GLU A 65 34.31 -24.97 1.51
CA GLU A 65 34.07 -26.12 0.63
C GLU A 65 32.82 -26.88 1.09
N LEU A 66 31.75 -26.83 0.27
CA LEU A 66 30.58 -27.68 0.44
C LEU A 66 31.00 -29.16 0.44
N SER A 67 30.36 -29.97 1.29
CA SER A 67 30.57 -31.41 1.24
C SER A 67 30.20 -31.96 -0.15
N ALA A 68 30.99 -32.93 -0.63
CA ALA A 68 30.82 -33.47 -1.98
C ALA A 68 29.39 -34.01 -2.23
N GLU A 69 28.77 -34.54 -1.17
CA GLU A 69 27.40 -35.06 -1.15
C GLU A 69 26.37 -33.94 -1.33
N VAL A 70 26.51 -32.82 -0.60
CA VAL A 70 25.65 -31.65 -0.75
C VAL A 70 25.84 -31.01 -2.12
N GLY A 71 27.07 -30.95 -2.63
CA GLY A 71 27.37 -30.50 -3.99
C GLY A 71 26.67 -31.34 -5.06
N GLU A 72 26.69 -32.68 -4.94
CA GLU A 72 25.94 -33.57 -5.84
C GLU A 72 24.43 -33.31 -5.75
N ALA A 73 23.90 -33.20 -4.53
CA ALA A 73 22.47 -32.94 -4.31
C ALA A 73 22.01 -31.61 -4.93
N ILE A 74 22.74 -30.51 -4.74
CA ILE A 74 22.45 -29.21 -5.34
C ILE A 74 22.45 -29.32 -6.87
N SER A 75 23.42 -30.03 -7.46
CA SER A 75 23.48 -30.25 -8.91
C SER A 75 22.25 -30.99 -9.47
N LEU A 76 21.66 -31.88 -8.66
CA LEU A 76 20.42 -32.58 -9.00
C LEU A 76 19.19 -31.67 -8.81
N LEU A 77 19.16 -30.86 -7.76
CA LEU A 77 18.09 -29.89 -7.50
C LEU A 77 18.00 -28.84 -8.59
N ARG A 78 19.13 -28.36 -9.12
CA ARG A 78 19.16 -27.45 -10.29
C ARG A 78 18.49 -28.02 -11.55
N LYS A 79 18.40 -29.36 -11.65
CA LYS A 79 17.72 -30.04 -12.76
C LYS A 79 16.21 -30.19 -12.54
N VAL A 80 15.72 -29.92 -11.33
CA VAL A 80 14.28 -29.96 -11.03
C VAL A 80 13.64 -28.73 -11.65
N ARG A 81 12.74 -28.95 -12.61
CA ARG A 81 11.94 -27.86 -13.17
C ARG A 81 10.98 -27.36 -12.10
N ALA A 82 10.92 -26.05 -11.91
CA ALA A 82 9.88 -25.43 -11.12
C ALA A 82 8.49 -25.87 -11.66
N PRO A 83 7.50 -26.08 -10.79
CA PRO A 83 6.14 -26.31 -11.25
C PRO A 83 5.71 -25.06 -12.03
N THR A 84 5.67 -25.16 -13.35
CA THR A 84 5.10 -24.08 -14.16
C THR A 84 3.64 -23.97 -13.77
N ALA A 85 3.21 -22.81 -13.26
CA ALA A 85 1.81 -22.49 -13.08
C ALA A 85 1.07 -22.95 -14.34
N SER A 86 0.02 -23.75 -14.16
CA SER A 86 -0.73 -24.33 -15.29
C SER A 86 -1.06 -23.22 -16.28
N LYS A 87 -1.01 -23.48 -17.60
CA LYS A 87 -1.37 -22.46 -18.60
C LYS A 87 -2.74 -21.82 -18.29
N LEU A 88 -3.62 -22.59 -17.64
CA LEU A 88 -4.93 -22.19 -17.12
C LEU A 88 -4.89 -21.25 -15.90
N ALA A 89 -3.89 -21.35 -15.02
CA ALA A 89 -3.66 -20.44 -13.89
C ALA A 89 -3.02 -19.12 -14.35
N ARG A 90 -2.16 -19.14 -15.37
CA ARG A 90 -1.64 -17.91 -16.01
C ARG A 90 -2.72 -17.08 -16.72
N LEU A 91 -3.83 -17.71 -17.10
CA LEU A 91 -5.04 -17.05 -17.60
C LEU A 91 -5.90 -16.42 -16.47
N VAL A 92 -5.48 -16.53 -15.20
CA VAL A 92 -6.18 -16.02 -13.99
C VAL A 92 -5.53 -14.73 -13.46
N LYS A 93 -4.75 -14.00 -14.29
CA LYS A 93 -4.48 -12.59 -13.95
C LYS A 93 -5.83 -11.86 -13.85
N LYS A 94 -5.96 -10.97 -12.85
CA LYS A 94 -7.15 -10.13 -12.61
C LYS A 94 -7.76 -9.73 -13.97
N PRO A 95 -9.03 -10.07 -14.25
CA PRO A 95 -9.59 -9.81 -15.57
C PRO A 95 -9.69 -8.30 -15.76
N LYS A 96 -8.99 -7.77 -16.76
CA LYS A 96 -9.03 -6.34 -17.08
C LYS A 96 -10.17 -6.07 -18.07
N GLY A 97 -10.94 -5.00 -17.80
CA GLY A 97 -12.10 -4.58 -18.61
C GLY A 97 -13.39 -5.39 -18.39
N VAL A 98 -14.50 -4.87 -18.90
CA VAL A 98 -15.86 -5.44 -18.71
C VAL A 98 -15.97 -6.88 -19.25
N ILE A 99 -15.28 -7.17 -20.36
CA ILE A 99 -15.26 -8.50 -21.00
C ILE A 99 -14.49 -9.49 -20.15
N GLY A 100 -13.34 -9.09 -19.58
CA GLY A 100 -12.58 -9.91 -18.64
C GLY A 100 -13.44 -10.29 -17.43
N SER A 101 -14.12 -9.31 -16.83
CA SER A 101 -15.01 -9.53 -15.68
C SER A 101 -16.15 -10.49 -16.02
N ALA A 102 -16.75 -10.35 -17.20
CA ALA A 102 -17.80 -11.25 -17.66
C ALA A 102 -17.30 -12.70 -17.83
N VAL A 103 -16.11 -12.89 -18.42
CA VAL A 103 -15.47 -14.21 -18.58
C VAL A 103 -15.13 -14.82 -17.22
N TYR A 104 -14.66 -14.02 -16.27
CA TYR A 104 -14.37 -14.45 -14.90
C TYR A 104 -15.61 -14.91 -14.16
N TYR A 105 -16.67 -14.10 -14.14
CA TYR A 105 -17.92 -14.50 -13.48
C TYR A 105 -18.61 -15.67 -14.18
N ALA A 106 -18.51 -15.78 -15.51
CA ALA A 106 -19.00 -16.95 -16.25
C ALA A 106 -18.22 -18.23 -15.89
N LYS A 107 -16.90 -18.13 -15.69
CA LYS A 107 -16.05 -19.24 -15.25
C LYS A 107 -16.32 -19.62 -13.79
N GLU A 108 -16.42 -18.64 -12.88
CA GLU A 108 -16.78 -18.91 -11.47
C GLU A 108 -18.14 -19.58 -11.38
N ALA A 109 -19.14 -19.09 -12.13
CA ALA A 109 -20.43 -19.75 -12.24
C ALA A 109 -20.29 -21.18 -12.80
N PHE A 110 -19.45 -21.40 -13.81
CA PHE A 110 -19.20 -22.73 -14.37
C PHE A 110 -18.53 -23.68 -13.38
N VAL A 111 -17.50 -23.22 -12.65
CA VAL A 111 -16.81 -24.00 -11.62
C VAL A 111 -17.78 -24.32 -10.50
N LEU A 112 -18.54 -23.35 -9.99
CA LEU A 112 -19.55 -23.55 -8.94
C LEU A 112 -20.69 -24.51 -9.36
N LEU A 113 -21.09 -24.50 -10.63
CA LEU A 113 -22.20 -25.31 -11.13
C LEU A 113 -21.79 -26.71 -11.58
N PHE A 114 -20.55 -26.90 -12.06
CA PHE A 114 -20.14 -28.12 -12.75
C PHE A 114 -18.88 -28.79 -12.19
N MET A 115 -18.12 -28.11 -11.32
CA MET A 115 -17.00 -28.71 -10.60
C MET A 115 -17.30 -28.70 -9.10
N ASN A 116 -17.10 -29.82 -8.42
CA ASN A 116 -17.00 -29.77 -6.97
C ASN A 116 -15.87 -28.78 -6.65
N ALA A 117 -16.19 -27.68 -5.97
CA ALA A 117 -15.22 -26.65 -5.61
C ALA A 117 -13.96 -27.35 -5.05
N PRO A 118 -12.75 -26.99 -5.49
CA PRO A 118 -11.54 -27.56 -4.90
C PRO A 118 -11.65 -27.37 -3.38
N GLY A 119 -11.42 -28.46 -2.64
CA GLY A 119 -11.46 -28.42 -1.18
C GLY A 119 -10.57 -27.30 -0.68
N GLN A 120 -11.07 -26.50 0.27
CA GLN A 120 -10.30 -25.40 0.86
C GLN A 120 -8.95 -25.96 1.34
N SER A 121 -7.85 -25.59 0.68
CA SER A 121 -6.52 -25.82 1.25
C SER A 121 -6.43 -24.94 2.48
N GLN A 122 -6.43 -25.56 3.65
CA GLN A 122 -6.21 -24.86 4.90
C GLN A 122 -4.85 -24.15 4.79
N LEU A 123 -4.82 -22.84 5.00
CA LEU A 123 -3.64 -22.01 4.72
C LEU A 123 -2.45 -22.33 5.63
N LEU A 124 -2.73 -22.86 6.84
CA LEU A 124 -1.72 -23.15 7.87
C LEU A 124 -1.55 -24.64 8.17
N THR A 125 -2.52 -25.49 7.82
CA THR A 125 -2.44 -26.92 8.11
C THR A 125 -2.09 -27.71 6.87
N THR A 126 -0.94 -28.37 6.94
CA THR A 126 -0.53 -29.43 6.02
C THR A 126 -1.65 -30.47 5.99
N SER A 127 -2.34 -30.62 4.86
CA SER A 127 -3.18 -31.80 4.70
C SER A 127 -2.26 -33.01 4.84
N LYS A 128 -2.63 -33.94 5.73
CA LYS A 128 -2.00 -35.27 5.82
C LYS A 128 -2.40 -36.09 4.59
N ASP A 129 -2.26 -35.51 3.40
CA ASP A 129 -2.55 -36.20 2.16
C ASP A 129 -1.34 -37.02 1.75
N THR A 130 -1.67 -38.24 1.36
CA THR A 130 -0.83 -39.34 0.86
C THR A 130 0.56 -38.95 0.33
N PRO A 131 1.62 -39.75 0.61
CA PRO A 131 2.97 -39.47 0.17
C PRO A 131 3.01 -39.26 -1.35
N THR A 132 3.11 -38.01 -1.77
CA THR A 132 3.29 -37.66 -3.18
C THR A 132 4.59 -38.28 -3.64
N LYS A 133 4.54 -39.14 -4.65
CA LYS A 133 5.74 -39.74 -5.24
C LYS A 133 6.61 -38.62 -5.83
N LEU A 134 7.71 -38.31 -5.14
CA LEU A 134 8.68 -37.31 -5.58
C LEU A 134 9.26 -37.70 -6.95
N GLY A 135 9.46 -36.72 -7.82
CA GLY A 135 10.10 -36.93 -9.13
C GLY A 135 11.50 -37.56 -8.99
N GLN A 136 11.96 -38.26 -10.03
CA GLN A 136 13.23 -39.00 -9.99
C GLN A 136 14.51 -38.16 -9.75
N PRO A 137 14.65 -36.88 -10.16
CA PRO A 137 15.80 -36.08 -9.73
C PRO A 137 15.69 -35.62 -8.26
N LEU A 138 14.50 -35.19 -7.83
CA LEU A 138 14.25 -34.68 -6.49
C LEU A 138 14.40 -35.77 -5.42
N SER A 139 13.83 -36.94 -5.65
CA SER A 139 13.94 -38.07 -4.73
C SER A 139 15.38 -38.55 -4.52
N LYS A 140 16.22 -38.52 -5.57
CA LYS A 140 17.65 -38.84 -5.44
C LYS A 140 18.38 -37.78 -4.62
N ALA A 141 18.14 -36.50 -4.90
CA ALA A 141 18.73 -35.39 -4.14
C ALA A 141 18.35 -35.45 -2.64
N VAL A 142 17.07 -35.64 -2.33
CA VAL A 142 16.58 -35.75 -0.94
C VAL A 142 17.23 -36.93 -0.22
N LYS A 143 17.42 -38.08 -0.89
CA LYS A 143 18.12 -39.23 -0.28
C LYS A 143 19.59 -38.92 0.06
N ILE A 144 20.31 -38.27 -0.85
CA ILE A 144 21.71 -37.87 -0.62
C ILE A 144 21.79 -36.89 0.56
N LEU A 145 20.89 -35.90 0.59
CA LEU A 145 20.83 -34.95 1.68
C LEU A 145 20.47 -35.63 3.01
N GLN A 146 19.55 -36.60 3.00
CA GLN A 146 19.21 -37.36 4.22
C GLN A 146 20.39 -38.17 4.72
N THR A 147 21.19 -38.77 3.83
CA THR A 147 22.40 -39.50 4.23
C THR A 147 23.45 -38.56 4.83
N ALA A 148 23.65 -37.38 4.24
CA ALA A 148 24.57 -36.37 4.75
C ALA A 148 24.08 -35.78 6.09
N ALA A 149 22.79 -35.47 6.21
CA ALA A 149 22.18 -34.97 7.44
C ALA A 149 22.23 -35.98 8.60
N ASN A 150 22.17 -37.28 8.29
CA ASN A 150 22.38 -38.33 9.30
C ASN A 150 23.84 -38.39 9.80
N GLN A 151 24.79 -37.85 9.04
CA GLN A 151 26.19 -37.66 9.43
C GLN A 151 26.43 -36.29 10.08
N ASP A 152 25.36 -35.56 10.47
CA ASP A 152 25.43 -34.24 11.08
C ASP A 152 26.05 -33.15 10.19
N ASP A 153 25.98 -33.31 8.87
CA ASP A 153 26.36 -32.25 7.92
C ASP A 153 25.41 -31.03 8.06
N PRO A 154 25.94 -29.83 8.37
CA PRO A 154 25.11 -28.67 8.69
C PRO A 154 24.37 -28.11 7.48
N ASP A 155 25.00 -28.16 6.29
CA ASP A 155 24.41 -27.64 5.05
C ASP A 155 23.28 -28.55 4.57
N ALA A 156 23.48 -29.87 4.69
CA ALA A 156 22.45 -30.86 4.39
C ALA A 156 21.24 -30.69 5.32
N LEU A 157 21.47 -30.49 6.62
CA LEU A 157 20.40 -30.23 7.60
C LEU A 157 19.64 -28.95 7.28
N PHE A 158 20.35 -27.87 6.96
CA PHE A 158 19.74 -26.59 6.61
C PHE A 158 18.90 -26.69 5.33
N LEU A 159 19.47 -27.21 4.25
CA LEU A 159 18.78 -27.32 2.96
C LEU A 159 17.53 -28.20 3.07
N LEU A 160 17.61 -29.30 3.81
CA LEU A 160 16.47 -30.17 4.10
C LEU A 160 15.41 -29.49 4.99
N ALA A 161 15.80 -28.60 5.89
CA ALA A 161 14.86 -27.82 6.69
C ALA A 161 14.13 -26.79 5.83
N GLU A 162 14.85 -26.07 4.97
CA GLU A 162 14.31 -25.10 4.01
C GLU A 162 13.34 -25.74 3.01
N MET A 163 13.69 -26.92 2.48
CA MET A 163 12.80 -27.70 1.60
C MET A 163 11.50 -28.12 2.30
N ASN A 164 11.58 -28.54 3.57
CA ASN A 164 10.41 -28.89 4.36
C ASN A 164 9.57 -27.66 4.75
N PHE A 165 10.20 -26.51 4.95
CA PHE A 165 9.52 -25.30 5.44
C PHE A 165 8.82 -24.53 4.30
N HIS A 166 9.52 -24.27 3.20
CA HIS A 166 8.99 -23.51 2.07
C HIS A 166 8.34 -24.38 0.99
N GLY A 167 8.60 -25.70 0.99
CA GLY A 167 8.13 -26.59 -0.07
C GLY A 167 8.88 -26.41 -1.39
N ASN A 168 10.12 -25.91 -1.32
CA ASN A 168 10.97 -25.66 -2.49
C ASN A 168 11.12 -26.92 -3.35
N TYR A 169 11.23 -26.74 -4.67
CA TYR A 169 11.31 -27.84 -5.65
C TYR A 169 10.10 -28.78 -5.67
N SER A 170 8.93 -28.30 -5.23
CA SER A 170 7.71 -29.11 -5.05
C SER A 170 7.87 -30.21 -3.98
N HIS A 171 8.75 -29.98 -3.01
CA HIS A 171 8.84 -30.84 -1.82
C HIS A 171 7.62 -30.61 -0.91
N PRO A 172 7.06 -31.66 -0.28
CA PRO A 172 5.94 -31.48 0.65
C PRO A 172 6.37 -30.62 1.85
N ILE A 173 5.46 -29.74 2.27
CA ILE A 173 5.67 -28.89 3.44
C ILE A 173 5.42 -29.73 4.70
N ASP A 174 6.37 -29.70 5.63
CA ASP A 174 6.31 -30.34 6.94
C ASP A 174 7.06 -29.49 7.98
N TYR A 175 6.30 -28.68 8.72
CA TYR A 175 6.85 -27.76 9.71
C TYR A 175 7.45 -28.48 10.93
N ASP A 176 6.94 -29.67 11.29
CA ASP A 176 7.45 -30.43 12.44
C ASP A 176 8.84 -30.99 12.12
N GLU A 177 9.02 -31.56 10.93
CA GLU A 177 10.34 -32.03 10.48
C GLU A 177 11.31 -30.88 10.20
N ALA A 178 10.83 -29.75 9.64
CA ALA A 178 11.64 -28.54 9.49
C ALA A 178 12.17 -28.06 10.85
N PHE A 179 11.30 -27.97 11.86
CA PHE A 179 11.68 -27.56 13.20
C PHE A 179 12.75 -28.46 13.82
N LYS A 180 12.60 -29.79 13.71
CA LYS A 180 13.59 -30.74 14.25
C LYS A 180 14.97 -30.51 13.66
N ARG A 181 15.04 -30.26 12.34
CA ARG A 181 16.30 -30.00 11.63
C ARG A 181 16.90 -28.64 12.00
N TYR A 182 16.10 -27.57 12.01
CA TYR A 182 16.58 -26.26 12.46
C TYR A 182 17.07 -26.29 13.90
N LYS A 183 16.35 -26.96 14.79
CA LYS A 183 16.75 -27.09 16.19
C LYS A 183 18.05 -27.88 16.33
N ARG A 184 18.19 -29.02 15.64
CA ARG A 184 19.45 -29.79 15.63
C ARG A 184 20.62 -28.93 15.13
N LEU A 185 20.42 -28.17 14.05
CA LEU A 185 21.44 -27.27 13.52
C LEU A 185 21.79 -26.13 14.49
N ALA A 186 20.80 -25.55 15.15
CA ALA A 186 20.99 -24.52 16.17
C ALA A 186 21.74 -25.05 17.40
N ASP A 187 21.44 -26.27 17.83
CA ASP A 187 22.08 -26.90 19.00
C ASP A 187 23.53 -27.34 18.72
N MET A 188 23.85 -27.70 17.47
CA MET A 188 25.20 -28.14 17.08
C MET A 188 26.15 -26.99 16.79
N ASN A 189 25.75 -26.08 15.89
CA ASN A 189 26.64 -25.07 15.34
C ASN A 189 26.31 -23.65 15.81
N GLY A 190 25.21 -23.47 16.55
CA GLY A 190 24.74 -22.14 16.93
C GLY A 190 24.26 -21.30 15.75
N ASN A 191 24.02 -21.87 14.56
CA ASN A 191 23.73 -21.11 13.34
C ASN A 191 22.59 -20.09 13.55
N SER A 192 22.88 -18.80 13.30
CA SER A 192 21.97 -17.69 13.59
C SER A 192 20.68 -17.73 12.77
N THR A 193 20.72 -18.18 11.51
CA THR A 193 19.54 -18.37 10.66
C THR A 193 18.67 -19.51 11.19
N ALA A 194 19.28 -20.62 11.60
CA ALA A 194 18.54 -21.73 12.21
C ALA A 194 17.88 -21.31 13.52
N GLN A 195 18.59 -20.56 14.37
CA GLN A 195 18.04 -19.98 15.60
C GLN A 195 16.87 -19.03 15.33
N HIS A 196 16.97 -18.18 14.30
CA HIS A 196 15.87 -17.32 13.86
C HIS A 196 14.63 -18.15 13.46
N MET A 197 14.80 -19.22 12.68
CA MET A 197 13.69 -20.07 12.26
C MET A 197 13.05 -20.82 13.43
N VAL A 198 13.85 -21.34 14.37
CA VAL A 198 13.36 -21.94 15.62
C VAL A 198 12.55 -20.91 16.42
N ALA A 199 13.06 -19.69 16.55
CA ALA A 199 12.39 -18.61 17.25
C ALA A 199 11.05 -18.22 16.60
N PHE A 200 11.01 -18.18 15.27
CA PHE A 200 9.83 -17.90 14.48
C PHE A 200 8.74 -18.98 14.63
N ILE A 201 9.12 -20.25 14.59
CA ILE A 201 8.18 -21.37 14.80
C ILE A 201 7.61 -21.34 16.22
N TYR A 202 8.44 -21.04 17.24
CA TYR A 202 7.95 -20.82 18.60
C TYR A 202 7.04 -19.59 18.73
N ALA A 203 7.29 -18.51 17.97
CA ALA A 203 6.45 -17.32 18.00
C ALA A 203 5.04 -17.62 17.48
N THR A 204 4.97 -18.26 16.33
CA THR A 204 3.74 -18.43 15.55
C THR A 204 2.97 -19.68 15.92
N GLY A 205 3.63 -20.72 16.46
CA GLY A 205 3.02 -22.02 16.70
C GLY A 205 2.64 -22.75 15.40
N LEU A 206 3.36 -22.46 14.30
CA LEU A 206 3.08 -22.99 12.96
C LEU A 206 3.19 -24.52 12.87
N ALA A 207 4.09 -25.10 13.67
CA ALA A 207 4.28 -26.55 13.75
C ALA A 207 3.22 -27.17 14.69
N PRO A 208 2.33 -28.06 14.20
CA PRO A 208 1.21 -28.57 15.01
C PRO A 208 1.64 -29.29 16.29
N SER A 209 2.83 -29.90 16.31
CA SER A 209 3.35 -30.58 17.50
C SER A 209 3.96 -29.63 18.55
N ILE A 210 4.13 -28.34 18.21
CA ILE A 210 4.88 -27.37 19.00
C ILE A 210 3.99 -26.16 19.29
N PRO A 211 3.50 -26.02 20.54
CA PRO A 211 2.68 -24.86 20.89
C PRO A 211 3.51 -23.56 20.85
N SER A 212 2.83 -22.44 20.60
CA SER A 212 3.43 -21.12 20.69
C SER A 212 4.02 -20.88 22.09
N ASP A 213 5.27 -20.45 22.13
CA ASP A 213 6.02 -20.13 23.36
C ASP A 213 6.83 -18.85 23.12
N GLN A 214 6.26 -17.73 23.56
CA GLN A 214 6.83 -16.40 23.36
C GLN A 214 8.16 -16.23 24.10
N ALA A 215 8.37 -16.91 25.24
CA ALA A 215 9.60 -16.80 26.00
C ALA A 215 10.77 -17.50 25.30
N LYS A 216 10.54 -18.72 24.79
CA LYS A 216 11.54 -19.42 23.96
C LYS A 216 11.80 -18.68 22.65
N SER A 217 10.75 -18.17 22.01
CA SER A 217 10.88 -17.33 20.83
C SER A 217 11.80 -16.14 21.10
N MET A 218 11.59 -15.41 22.20
CA MET A 218 12.42 -14.28 22.57
C MET A 218 13.88 -14.70 22.79
N LEU A 219 14.12 -15.81 23.50
CA LEU A 219 15.47 -16.33 23.75
C LEU A 219 16.22 -16.66 22.45
N TYR A 220 15.62 -17.43 21.55
CA TYR A 220 16.29 -17.81 20.30
C TYR A 220 16.47 -16.61 19.36
N HIS A 221 15.56 -15.63 19.34
CA HIS A 221 15.79 -14.38 18.61
C HIS A 221 16.96 -13.59 19.20
N THR A 222 17.14 -13.56 20.53
CA THR A 222 18.32 -12.90 21.13
C THR A 222 19.63 -13.56 20.72
N PHE A 223 19.71 -14.90 20.71
CA PHE A 223 20.91 -15.59 20.25
C PHE A 223 21.21 -15.33 18.77
N ALA A 224 20.17 -15.34 17.92
CA ALA A 224 20.33 -15.06 16.50
C ALA A 224 20.76 -13.61 16.25
N ALA A 225 20.19 -12.65 16.98
CA ALA A 225 20.45 -11.22 16.82
C ALA A 225 21.85 -10.82 17.31
N ASP A 226 22.33 -11.42 18.39
CA ASP A 226 23.69 -11.22 18.92
C ASP A 226 24.75 -11.70 17.90
N GLN A 227 24.44 -12.76 17.16
CA GLN A 227 25.25 -13.23 16.02
C GLN A 227 25.07 -12.44 14.72
N GLY A 228 24.33 -11.32 14.75
CA GLY A 228 24.17 -10.46 13.59
C GLY A 228 23.05 -10.81 12.62
N ASN A 229 22.11 -11.71 12.96
CA ASN A 229 20.96 -12.00 12.10
C ASN A 229 20.02 -10.78 12.01
N THR A 230 19.92 -10.17 10.81
CA THR A 230 19.15 -8.93 10.57
C THR A 230 17.67 -9.07 10.92
N LYS A 231 17.04 -10.18 10.49
CA LYS A 231 15.63 -10.47 10.74
C LYS A 231 15.32 -10.54 12.23
N SER A 232 16.17 -11.20 13.01
CA SER A 232 16.00 -11.27 14.46
C SER A 232 16.29 -9.95 15.17
N GLN A 233 17.30 -9.20 14.73
CA GLN A 233 17.56 -7.83 15.24
C GLN A 233 16.33 -6.93 15.04
N MET A 234 15.72 -6.98 13.85
CA MET A 234 14.49 -6.26 13.52
C MET A 234 13.32 -6.69 14.43
N THR A 235 13.09 -8.00 14.60
CA THR A 235 12.06 -8.55 15.50
C THR A 235 12.26 -8.09 16.95
N LEU A 236 13.48 -8.12 17.48
CA LEU A 236 13.76 -7.67 18.85
C LEU A 236 13.53 -6.17 19.01
N GLY A 237 13.98 -5.36 18.05
CA GLY A 237 13.72 -3.92 18.02
C GLY A 237 12.22 -3.63 18.15
N TYR A 238 11.40 -4.30 17.32
CA TYR A 238 9.95 -4.16 17.39
C TYR A 238 9.35 -4.65 18.71
N ARG A 239 9.76 -5.83 19.20
CA ARG A 239 9.21 -6.42 20.44
C ARG A 239 9.51 -5.57 21.67
N HIS A 240 10.71 -5.02 21.80
CA HIS A 240 11.08 -4.12 22.90
C HIS A 240 10.36 -2.77 22.82
N LEU A 241 10.10 -2.26 21.61
CA LEU A 241 9.35 -1.02 21.40
C LEU A 241 7.85 -1.20 21.72
N ALA A 242 7.24 -2.28 21.22
CA ALA A 242 5.83 -2.57 21.39
C ALA A 242 5.49 -3.17 22.77
N GLY A 243 6.45 -3.78 23.45
CA GLY A 243 6.26 -4.52 24.70
C GLY A 243 5.63 -5.89 24.49
N ILE A 244 6.07 -6.63 23.47
CA ILE A 244 5.59 -7.99 23.15
C ILE A 244 6.55 -8.99 23.79
N ALA A 245 6.02 -9.88 24.63
CA ALA A 245 6.78 -10.87 25.42
C ALA A 245 7.83 -10.25 26.39
N THR A 246 7.93 -8.93 26.45
CA THR A 246 8.86 -8.15 27.28
C THR A 246 8.22 -6.83 27.70
N PRO A 247 8.63 -6.20 28.81
CA PRO A 247 8.21 -4.83 29.12
C PRO A 247 8.78 -3.86 28.07
N LYS A 248 8.05 -2.76 27.83
CA LYS A 248 8.50 -1.71 26.91
C LYS A 248 9.83 -1.11 27.39
N LYS A 249 10.85 -1.18 26.54
CA LYS A 249 12.19 -0.65 26.83
C LYS A 249 12.73 0.02 25.57
N CYS A 250 12.66 1.35 25.53
CA CYS A 250 13.07 2.11 24.35
C CYS A 250 14.57 1.99 24.06
N ASP A 251 15.42 2.00 25.09
CA ASP A 251 16.88 1.94 24.90
C ASP A 251 17.33 0.63 24.26
N GLU A 252 16.77 -0.51 24.71
CA GLU A 252 17.06 -1.82 24.10
C GLU A 252 16.54 -1.89 22.65
N ALA A 253 15.36 -1.31 22.37
CA ALA A 253 14.82 -1.24 21.02
C ALA A 253 15.72 -0.43 20.07
N VAL A 254 16.22 0.73 20.52
CA VAL A 254 17.11 1.60 19.74
C VAL A 254 18.39 0.88 19.36
N VAL A 255 19.01 0.12 20.27
CA VAL A 255 20.24 -0.65 19.97
C VAL A 255 20.01 -1.64 18.83
N TRP A 256 18.93 -2.42 18.89
CA TRP A 256 18.63 -3.40 17.85
C TRP A 256 18.26 -2.75 16.51
N TYR A 257 17.42 -1.72 16.52
CA TYR A 257 17.09 -0.97 15.32
C TYR A 257 18.30 -0.30 14.70
N LYS A 258 19.22 0.22 15.51
CA LYS A 258 20.48 0.81 15.05
C LYS A 258 21.34 -0.21 14.30
N HIS A 259 21.52 -1.42 14.82
CA HIS A 259 22.27 -2.46 14.11
C HIS A 259 21.72 -2.77 12.71
N VAL A 260 20.39 -2.79 12.57
CA VAL A 260 19.74 -2.99 11.26
C VAL A 260 19.86 -1.74 10.40
N ALA A 261 19.73 -0.54 10.98
CA ALA A 261 19.86 0.72 10.29
C ALA A 261 21.28 0.96 9.75
N ASP A 262 22.30 0.57 10.50
CA ASP A 262 23.70 0.60 10.06
C ASP A 262 23.88 -0.27 8.81
N LYS A 263 23.33 -1.49 8.82
CA LYS A 263 23.32 -2.38 7.65
C LYS A 263 22.52 -1.80 6.49
N ALA A 264 21.40 -1.13 6.77
CA ALA A 264 20.59 -0.44 5.78
C ALA A 264 21.33 0.70 5.09
N VAL A 265 22.04 1.53 5.85
CA VAL A 265 22.84 2.62 5.30
C VAL A 265 24.08 2.09 4.59
N LEU A 266 24.72 1.02 5.11
CA LEU A 266 25.82 0.34 4.42
C LEU A 266 25.39 -0.21 3.06
N TYR A 267 24.26 -0.91 3.00
CA TYR A 267 23.66 -1.38 1.75
C TYR A 267 23.32 -0.20 0.83
N TYR A 268 22.70 0.87 1.33
CA TYR A 268 22.41 2.04 0.51
C TYR A 268 23.70 2.62 -0.11
N ARG A 269 24.77 2.75 0.68
CA ARG A 269 26.08 3.30 0.26
C ARG A 269 26.92 2.38 -0.61
N SER A 270 26.73 1.05 -0.53
CA SER A 270 27.44 0.10 -1.40
C SER A 270 27.01 0.17 -2.86
N GLY A 271 25.95 0.94 -3.13
CA GLY A 271 25.43 1.14 -4.47
C GLY A 271 26.32 2.00 -5.36
N PRO A 272 25.96 2.09 -6.65
CA PRO A 272 26.64 3.01 -7.56
C PRO A 272 26.46 4.47 -7.07
N PRO A 273 27.28 5.43 -7.56
CA PRO A 273 27.28 6.80 -7.06
C PRO A 273 25.88 7.40 -6.87
N GLY A 274 25.60 7.85 -5.64
CA GLY A 274 24.26 8.30 -5.22
C GLY A 274 23.36 7.21 -4.60
N GLY A 275 23.92 6.02 -4.31
CA GLY A 275 23.30 4.96 -3.52
C GLY A 275 22.39 3.99 -4.30
N HIS A 276 21.97 2.91 -3.66
CA HIS A 276 20.95 2.00 -4.20
C HIS A 276 19.59 2.71 -4.35
N SER A 277 18.83 2.33 -5.37
CA SER A 277 17.41 2.69 -5.43
C SER A 277 16.65 1.79 -4.46
N LEU A 278 15.96 2.39 -3.49
CA LEU A 278 15.13 1.66 -2.55
C LEU A 278 13.69 1.70 -3.07
N VAL A 279 13.24 0.59 -3.63
CA VAL A 279 11.85 0.39 -4.04
C VAL A 279 11.06 -0.07 -2.81
N ARG A 280 9.86 0.48 -2.64
CA ARG A 280 8.93 0.07 -1.60
C ARG A 280 7.95 -0.93 -2.18
N ASP A 281 8.06 -2.17 -1.75
CA ASP A 281 7.18 -3.28 -2.13
C ASP A 281 6.12 -3.55 -1.05
N ALA A 282 6.30 -3.02 0.17
CA ALA A 282 5.31 -3.14 1.23
C ALA A 282 4.05 -2.28 0.97
N TYR A 283 2.95 -2.97 0.66
CA TYR A 283 1.60 -2.41 0.60
C TYR A 283 0.59 -3.29 1.34
N ARG A 284 -0.57 -2.72 1.65
CA ARG A 284 -1.69 -3.46 2.24
C ARG A 284 -2.56 -4.01 1.12
N ILE A 285 -2.69 -5.33 1.07
CA ILE A 285 -3.49 -6.05 0.06
C ILE A 285 -4.94 -5.57 0.08
N ALA A 286 -5.50 -5.38 1.27
CA ALA A 286 -6.88 -4.92 1.44
C ALA A 286 -7.12 -3.59 0.72
N ASP A 287 -6.18 -2.64 0.76
CA ASP A 287 -6.34 -1.31 0.15
C ASP A 287 -6.54 -1.38 -1.37
N GLU A 288 -5.94 -2.37 -2.05
CA GLU A 288 -6.14 -2.61 -3.48
C GLU A 288 -7.56 -3.09 -3.81
N GLU A 289 -8.24 -3.70 -2.84
CA GLU A 289 -9.63 -4.17 -2.96
C GLU A 289 -10.64 -3.12 -2.45
N GLY A 290 -10.19 -1.87 -2.28
CA GLY A 290 -10.99 -0.79 -1.71
C GLY A 290 -10.95 -0.76 -0.17
N GLY A 291 -10.03 -1.48 0.45
CA GLY A 291 -9.85 -1.56 1.89
C GLY A 291 -10.60 -2.72 2.53
N VAL A 292 -10.43 -2.83 3.85
CA VAL A 292 -10.84 -3.97 4.67
C VAL A 292 -12.37 -4.21 4.70
N TYR A 293 -13.15 -3.15 4.51
CA TYR A 293 -14.62 -3.17 4.43
C TYR A 293 -15.16 -2.94 3.01
N GLY A 294 -14.26 -2.81 2.02
CA GLY A 294 -14.58 -2.46 0.65
C GLY A 294 -14.57 -0.95 0.38
N GLU A 295 -14.66 -0.62 -0.91
CA GLU A 295 -14.60 0.74 -1.44
C GLU A 295 -15.68 1.63 -0.81
N GLY A 296 -15.28 2.81 -0.35
CA GLY A 296 -16.15 3.81 0.24
C GLY A 296 -16.59 3.55 1.68
N ALA A 297 -16.34 2.36 2.23
CA ALA A 297 -16.58 2.05 3.64
C ALA A 297 -15.30 2.11 4.48
N SER A 298 -14.18 1.65 3.91
CA SER A 298 -12.89 1.60 4.59
C SER A 298 -12.22 2.97 4.60
N VAL A 299 -11.48 3.30 5.66
CA VAL A 299 -10.71 4.56 5.71
C VAL A 299 -9.72 4.65 4.55
N ALA A 300 -9.18 3.53 4.10
CA ALA A 300 -8.29 3.48 2.94
C ALA A 300 -8.91 4.00 1.61
N SER A 301 -10.24 4.03 1.50
CA SER A 301 -10.96 4.32 0.24
C SER A 301 -12.17 5.24 0.41
N ALA A 302 -12.34 5.86 1.58
CA ALA A 302 -13.49 6.69 1.93
C ALA A 302 -13.08 8.12 2.27
N GLY A 303 -14.04 9.05 2.15
CA GLY A 303 -13.84 10.44 2.54
C GLY A 303 -12.72 11.12 1.75
N GLN A 304 -11.69 11.61 2.46
CA GLN A 304 -10.52 12.25 1.84
C GLN A 304 -9.63 11.26 1.06
N ASN A 305 -9.67 9.97 1.41
CA ASN A 305 -8.91 8.92 0.73
C ASN A 305 -9.69 8.27 -0.41
N ALA A 306 -10.93 8.69 -0.66
CA ALA A 306 -11.73 8.19 -1.76
C ALA A 306 -11.10 8.57 -3.10
N LYS A 307 -11.03 7.60 -4.02
CA LYS A 307 -10.56 7.82 -5.40
C LYS A 307 -11.64 8.61 -6.16
N GLN A 308 -11.51 9.94 -6.23
CA GLN A 308 -12.45 10.78 -6.95
C GLN A 308 -12.13 10.83 -8.45
N GLY A 309 -12.93 10.12 -9.25
CA GLY A 309 -12.84 10.14 -10.71
C GLY A 309 -13.62 11.31 -11.34
N GLY A 310 -12.91 12.26 -11.94
CA GLY A 310 -13.46 13.21 -12.93
C GLY A 310 -13.30 12.71 -14.37
N VAL A 311 -13.90 13.40 -15.34
CA VAL A 311 -13.85 13.04 -16.78
C VAL A 311 -12.40 12.97 -17.34
N THR A 312 -11.46 13.64 -16.66
CA THR A 312 -10.02 13.65 -16.98
C THR A 312 -9.15 13.04 -15.88
N SER A 313 -9.73 12.39 -14.87
CA SER A 313 -9.00 11.89 -13.70
C SER A 313 -8.44 10.50 -13.94
N ASP A 314 -7.17 10.33 -13.59
CA ASP A 314 -6.40 9.08 -13.54
C ASP A 314 -6.59 8.32 -12.21
N ALA A 315 -7.52 8.74 -11.35
CA ALA A 315 -7.73 8.16 -10.02
C ALA A 315 -7.96 6.63 -10.00
N TYR A 316 -8.42 6.06 -11.11
CA TYR A 316 -8.65 4.62 -11.29
C TYR A 316 -7.67 3.94 -12.25
N ALA A 317 -6.67 4.66 -12.76
CA ALA A 317 -5.74 4.09 -13.72
C ALA A 317 -4.78 3.12 -13.01
N ASP A 318 -4.79 1.84 -13.43
CA ASP A 318 -3.72 0.92 -13.08
C ASP A 318 -2.38 1.44 -13.64
N VAL A 319 -1.26 0.99 -13.08
CA VAL A 319 0.07 1.38 -13.59
C VAL A 319 0.19 1.11 -15.09
N GLU A 320 -0.39 0.01 -15.58
CA GLU A 320 -0.43 -0.27 -17.02
C GLU A 320 -1.25 0.73 -17.82
N ASP A 321 -2.38 1.20 -17.29
CA ASP A 321 -3.23 2.19 -17.98
C ASP A 321 -2.51 3.54 -18.06
N VAL A 322 -1.79 3.92 -17.00
CA VAL A 322 -0.91 5.10 -17.00
C VAL A 322 0.20 4.94 -18.04
N LEU A 323 0.82 3.77 -18.15
CA LEU A 323 1.85 3.49 -19.16
C LEU A 323 1.28 3.56 -20.57
N GLU A 324 0.11 2.98 -20.81
CA GLU A 324 -0.57 3.02 -22.11
C GLU A 324 -0.93 4.47 -22.48
N TYR A 325 -1.49 5.23 -21.55
CA TYR A 325 -1.78 6.65 -21.74
C TYR A 325 -0.51 7.45 -22.07
N LEU A 326 0.56 7.29 -21.29
CA LEU A 326 1.83 7.99 -21.52
C LEU A 326 2.47 7.59 -22.84
N HIS A 327 2.37 6.31 -23.22
CA HIS A 327 2.84 5.82 -24.52
C HIS A 327 2.03 6.43 -25.66
N LEU A 328 0.70 6.51 -25.53
CA LEU A 328 -0.16 7.17 -26.51
C LEU A 328 0.19 8.66 -26.66
N GLN A 329 0.35 9.39 -25.56
CA GLN A 329 0.73 10.81 -25.61
C GLN A 329 2.15 11.00 -26.16
N SER A 330 3.08 10.12 -25.81
CA SER A 330 4.43 10.12 -26.38
C SER A 330 4.40 9.87 -27.89
N SER A 331 3.52 8.99 -28.40
CA SER A 331 3.40 8.74 -29.84
C SER A 331 2.81 9.94 -30.61
N LYS A 332 2.01 10.77 -29.95
CA LYS A 332 1.55 12.08 -30.47
C LYS A 332 2.64 13.15 -30.47
N GLY A 333 3.78 12.90 -29.84
CA GLY A 333 4.91 13.83 -29.75
C GLY A 333 4.94 14.69 -28.49
N ASP A 334 4.16 14.36 -27.44
CA ASP A 334 4.26 15.06 -26.16
C ASP A 334 5.53 14.63 -25.40
N LEU A 335 6.52 15.54 -25.38
CA LEU A 335 7.79 15.32 -24.70
C LEU A 335 7.61 15.14 -23.18
N LYS A 336 6.61 15.79 -22.55
CA LYS A 336 6.37 15.67 -21.10
C LYS A 336 5.95 14.24 -20.77
N ALA A 337 5.03 13.67 -21.56
CA ALA A 337 4.65 12.27 -21.44
C ALA A 337 5.83 11.32 -21.73
N THR A 338 6.64 11.59 -22.77
CA THR A 338 7.86 10.82 -23.05
C THR A 338 8.84 10.85 -21.86
N PHE A 339 8.99 11.99 -21.19
CA PHE A 339 9.85 12.12 -20.01
C PHE A 339 9.30 11.33 -18.81
N GLY A 340 8.00 11.41 -18.57
CA GLY A 340 7.32 10.62 -17.54
C GLY A 340 7.51 9.13 -17.76
N LEU A 341 7.31 8.66 -18.99
CA LEU A 341 7.52 7.27 -19.38
C LEU A 341 8.98 6.84 -19.20
N ALA A 342 9.94 7.66 -19.62
CA ALA A 342 11.37 7.40 -19.43
C ALA A 342 11.74 7.26 -17.95
N ARG A 343 11.20 8.15 -17.10
CA ARG A 343 11.42 8.13 -15.65
C ARG A 343 10.83 6.88 -15.01
N LEU A 344 9.61 6.48 -15.39
CA LEU A 344 8.97 5.26 -14.88
C LEU A 344 9.80 4.01 -15.19
N HIS A 345 10.30 3.87 -16.42
CA HIS A 345 11.19 2.76 -16.78
C HIS A 345 12.56 2.81 -16.06
N TYR A 346 13.07 4.00 -15.75
CA TYR A 346 14.36 4.17 -15.09
C TYR A 346 14.31 3.93 -13.58
N ASP A 347 13.34 4.53 -12.89
CA ASP A 347 13.17 4.41 -11.44
C ASP A 347 12.50 3.06 -11.08
N GLY A 348 11.61 2.56 -11.95
CA GLY A 348 10.76 1.42 -11.68
C GLY A 348 9.52 1.82 -10.87
N ALA A 349 8.51 0.95 -10.87
CA ALA A 349 7.33 1.09 -10.03
C ALA A 349 6.88 -0.30 -9.55
N ARG A 350 5.91 -0.36 -8.64
CA ARG A 350 5.31 -1.62 -8.23
C ARG A 350 4.76 -2.36 -9.46
N GLY A 351 5.20 -3.62 -9.66
CA GLY A 351 4.85 -4.42 -10.83
C GLY A 351 5.60 -4.05 -12.13
N LEU A 352 6.34 -2.93 -12.16
CA LEU A 352 7.13 -2.48 -13.32
C LEU A 352 8.63 -2.57 -13.03
N LYS A 353 9.27 -3.61 -13.58
CA LYS A 353 10.72 -3.77 -13.52
C LYS A 353 11.43 -2.64 -14.27
N ARG A 354 12.61 -2.26 -13.79
CA ARG A 354 13.45 -1.22 -14.39
C ARG A 354 13.96 -1.67 -15.76
N ASP A 355 13.79 -0.84 -16.78
CA ASP A 355 14.36 -1.01 -18.11
C ASP A 355 15.20 0.21 -18.48
N PHE A 356 16.51 0.10 -18.24
CA PHE A 356 17.45 1.17 -18.52
C PHE A 356 17.66 1.41 -20.02
N ALA A 357 17.56 0.38 -20.84
CA ALA A 357 17.81 0.53 -22.28
C ALA A 357 16.69 1.36 -22.91
N LEU A 358 15.44 1.03 -22.58
CA LEU A 358 14.26 1.75 -23.03
C LEU A 358 14.25 3.17 -22.45
N ALA A 359 14.48 3.34 -21.15
CA ALA A 359 14.55 4.67 -20.54
C ALA A 359 15.60 5.58 -21.20
N LYS A 360 16.80 5.04 -21.48
CA LYS A 360 17.88 5.78 -22.17
C LYS A 360 17.45 6.26 -23.54
N SER A 361 16.72 5.42 -24.29
CA SER A 361 16.24 5.76 -25.63
C SER A 361 15.28 6.95 -25.61
N TYR A 362 14.36 6.99 -24.65
CA TYR A 362 13.43 8.10 -24.46
C TYR A 362 14.13 9.36 -23.94
N PHE A 363 15.06 9.25 -22.98
CA PHE A 363 15.82 10.42 -22.54
C PHE A 363 16.67 11.01 -23.68
N LEU A 364 17.25 10.16 -24.54
CA LEU A 364 17.98 10.61 -25.72
C LEU A 364 17.07 11.27 -26.77
N SER A 365 15.84 10.80 -26.98
CA SER A 365 14.93 11.44 -27.93
C SER A 365 14.60 12.88 -27.49
N ILE A 366 14.29 13.07 -26.20
CA ILE A 366 14.03 14.39 -25.62
C ILE A 366 15.27 15.29 -25.70
N ALA A 367 16.44 14.78 -25.30
CA ALA A 367 17.67 15.57 -25.32
C ALA A 367 18.07 15.99 -26.75
N ARG A 368 17.76 15.17 -27.76
CA ARG A 368 18.07 15.46 -29.18
C ARG A 368 17.23 16.59 -29.76
N GLU A 369 16.06 16.89 -29.19
CA GLU A 369 15.24 18.03 -29.64
C GLU A 369 15.97 19.36 -29.44
N HIS A 370 16.76 19.47 -28.37
CA HIS A 370 17.56 20.66 -28.10
C HIS A 370 19.03 20.51 -28.54
N TRP A 371 19.65 19.34 -28.34
CA TRP A 371 21.05 19.04 -28.70
C TRP A 371 21.15 17.96 -29.79
N PRO A 372 21.13 18.32 -31.09
CA PRO A 372 21.32 17.37 -32.18
C PRO A 372 22.74 16.77 -32.20
N PRO A 373 22.98 15.69 -32.99
CA PRO A 373 24.26 14.98 -33.05
C PRO A 373 25.50 15.81 -33.45
N GLY A 374 25.32 17.08 -33.86
CA GLY A 374 26.38 18.03 -34.19
C GLY A 374 26.88 18.90 -33.02
N GLY A 375 26.40 18.67 -31.79
CA GLY A 375 26.97 19.23 -30.56
C GLY A 375 26.64 20.69 -30.23
N ARG A 376 26.03 21.44 -31.16
CA ARG A 376 25.52 22.80 -30.92
C ARG A 376 24.04 22.76 -30.53
N ALA A 377 23.68 23.44 -29.44
CA ALA A 377 22.30 23.62 -29.02
C ALA A 377 21.51 24.40 -30.08
N ARG A 378 20.27 24.00 -30.35
CA ARG A 378 19.35 24.77 -31.19
C ARG A 378 18.97 26.06 -30.46
N LYS A 379 19.12 27.22 -31.12
CA LYS A 379 18.76 28.52 -30.54
C LYS A 379 17.25 28.78 -30.53
N ASP A 380 16.50 28.11 -31.39
CA ASP A 380 15.06 28.35 -31.61
C ASP A 380 14.17 27.39 -30.82
N THR A 381 14.67 26.83 -29.72
CA THR A 381 13.94 25.80 -28.94
C THR A 381 13.01 26.48 -27.94
N PRO A 382 11.76 26.02 -27.76
CA PRO A 382 10.88 26.54 -26.72
C PRO A 382 11.51 26.35 -25.33
N ALA A 383 11.34 27.33 -24.45
CA ALA A 383 11.92 27.30 -23.09
C ALA A 383 11.46 26.07 -22.28
N GLY A 384 10.22 25.62 -22.47
CA GLY A 384 9.71 24.38 -21.85
C GLY A 384 10.46 23.13 -22.31
N THR A 385 10.73 23.03 -23.62
CA THR A 385 11.52 21.94 -24.22
C THR A 385 12.97 21.98 -23.76
N GLU A 386 13.57 23.17 -23.61
CA GLU A 386 14.93 23.32 -23.10
C GLU A 386 15.04 22.85 -21.64
N LYS A 387 14.10 23.26 -20.77
CA LYS A 387 14.03 22.78 -19.38
C LYS A 387 13.90 21.25 -19.31
N LEU A 388 13.05 20.67 -20.15
CA LEU A 388 12.84 19.23 -20.17
C LEU A 388 14.05 18.47 -20.73
N ALA A 389 14.69 19.00 -21.77
CA ALA A 389 15.94 18.46 -22.31
C ALA A 389 17.04 18.50 -21.24
N ALA A 390 17.15 19.58 -20.45
CA ALA A 390 18.09 19.67 -19.34
C ALA A 390 17.82 18.62 -18.24
N LYS A 391 16.56 18.39 -17.87
CA LYS A 391 16.18 17.28 -16.96
C LYS A 391 16.58 15.92 -17.54
N ALA A 392 16.29 15.67 -18.81
CA ALA A 392 16.68 14.43 -19.50
C ALA A 392 18.21 14.28 -19.56
N ALA A 393 18.95 15.37 -19.75
CA ALA A 393 20.41 15.38 -19.68
C ALA A 393 20.92 15.02 -18.28
N GLY A 394 20.24 15.47 -17.22
CA GLY A 394 20.53 15.06 -15.85
C GLY A 394 20.41 13.53 -15.67
N TYR A 395 19.32 12.92 -16.14
CA TYR A 395 19.16 11.46 -16.08
C TYR A 395 20.20 10.72 -16.95
N LEU A 396 20.47 11.18 -18.17
CA LEU A 396 21.53 10.60 -19.02
C LEU A 396 22.90 10.68 -18.34
N GLY A 397 23.22 11.83 -17.73
CA GLY A 397 24.43 12.01 -16.93
C GLY A 397 24.49 11.02 -15.77
N ARG A 398 23.38 10.83 -15.05
CA ARG A 398 23.25 9.86 -13.95
C ARG A 398 23.47 8.43 -14.44
N MET A 399 22.93 8.05 -15.60
CA MET A 399 23.14 6.73 -16.20
C MET A 399 24.62 6.49 -16.51
N PHE A 400 25.33 7.47 -17.10
CA PHE A 400 26.77 7.36 -17.34
C PHE A 400 27.60 7.38 -16.06
N LEU A 401 27.19 8.13 -15.04
CA LEU A 401 27.85 8.18 -13.73
C LEU A 401 27.74 6.82 -13.00
N ARG A 402 26.58 6.18 -13.09
CA ARG A 402 26.27 4.93 -12.37
C ARG A 402 26.58 3.65 -13.16
N GLY A 403 26.71 3.75 -14.49
CA GLY A 403 26.85 2.58 -15.36
C GLY A 403 25.54 1.81 -15.56
N GLU A 404 24.37 2.45 -15.36
CA GLU A 404 23.06 1.81 -15.49
C GLU A 404 22.58 1.89 -16.95
N GLY A 405 22.44 0.74 -17.63
CA GLY A 405 22.05 0.65 -19.05
C GLY A 405 23.11 1.17 -20.04
N THR A 406 24.33 1.43 -19.57
CA THR A 406 25.45 1.93 -20.38
C THR A 406 26.77 1.67 -19.66
N GLU A 407 27.88 1.65 -20.40
CA GLU A 407 29.21 1.65 -19.77
C GLU A 407 29.43 2.91 -18.94
N GLN A 408 29.97 2.75 -17.73
CA GLN A 408 30.27 3.85 -16.82
C GLN A 408 31.33 4.79 -17.43
N SER A 409 31.05 6.08 -17.42
CA SER A 409 31.97 7.11 -17.94
C SER A 409 31.73 8.45 -17.24
N PHE A 410 32.65 8.82 -16.35
CA PHE A 410 32.57 10.08 -15.60
C PHE A 410 32.71 11.31 -16.50
N ASP A 411 33.50 11.24 -17.57
CA ASP A 411 33.64 12.34 -18.52
C ASP A 411 32.35 12.60 -19.30
N LYS A 412 31.71 11.54 -19.81
CA LYS A 412 30.40 11.67 -20.49
C LYS A 412 29.34 12.15 -19.50
N ALA A 413 29.34 11.63 -18.27
CA ALA A 413 28.43 12.08 -17.23
C ALA A 413 28.56 13.59 -16.99
N ARG A 414 29.79 14.09 -16.81
CA ARG A 414 30.07 15.52 -16.63
C ARG A 414 29.59 16.36 -17.82
N ILE A 415 29.81 15.91 -19.06
CA ILE A 415 29.30 16.62 -20.25
C ILE A 415 27.79 16.76 -20.20
N TRP A 416 27.06 15.68 -19.87
CA TRP A 416 25.60 15.74 -19.76
C TRP A 416 25.12 16.60 -18.60
N PHE A 417 25.77 16.53 -17.43
CA PHE A 417 25.41 17.42 -16.32
C PHE A 417 25.68 18.89 -16.62
N THR A 418 26.77 19.22 -17.33
CA THR A 418 27.02 20.61 -17.77
C THR A 418 25.97 21.13 -18.74
N ARG A 419 25.33 20.24 -19.51
CA ARG A 419 24.16 20.59 -20.32
C ARG A 419 22.94 20.85 -19.46
N GLY A 420 22.71 20.05 -18.41
CA GLY A 420 21.62 20.28 -17.45
C GLY A 420 21.76 21.60 -16.66
N LEU A 421 22.99 22.10 -16.50
CA LEU A 421 23.23 23.39 -15.84
C LEU A 421 22.71 24.61 -16.62
N THR A 422 22.43 24.52 -17.92
CA THR A 422 21.97 25.68 -18.70
C THR A 422 20.66 26.25 -18.17
N THR A 423 19.79 25.39 -17.63
CA THR A 423 18.52 25.77 -17.00
C THR A 423 18.52 25.59 -15.48
N GLY A 424 19.65 25.16 -14.90
CA GLY A 424 19.81 24.97 -13.45
C GLY A 424 19.19 23.70 -12.89
N ASP A 425 19.12 22.60 -13.65
CA ASP A 425 18.53 21.33 -13.18
C ASP A 425 19.15 20.82 -11.86
N ALA A 426 18.31 20.62 -10.85
CA ALA A 426 18.73 20.20 -9.50
C ALA A 426 19.49 18.87 -9.48
N LEU A 427 19.07 17.88 -10.28
CA LEU A 427 19.73 16.57 -10.36
C LEU A 427 21.15 16.72 -10.92
N SER A 428 21.32 17.54 -11.94
CA SER A 428 22.61 17.83 -12.58
C SER A 428 23.55 18.58 -11.64
N GLN A 429 23.04 19.59 -10.93
CA GLN A 429 23.80 20.31 -9.90
C GLN A 429 24.27 19.35 -8.80
N TYR A 430 23.35 18.58 -8.20
CA TYR A 430 23.68 17.58 -7.20
C TYR A 430 24.73 16.57 -7.69
N SER A 431 24.56 16.04 -8.90
CA SER A 431 25.47 15.02 -9.44
C SER A 431 26.86 15.58 -9.75
N LEU A 432 26.97 16.84 -10.16
CA LEU A 432 28.27 17.53 -10.26
C LEU A 432 28.88 17.75 -8.88
N GLY A 433 28.07 18.10 -7.88
CA GLY A 433 28.51 18.17 -6.49
C GLY A 433 29.12 16.85 -6.03
N LEU A 434 28.46 15.73 -6.33
CA LEU A 434 28.95 14.39 -6.01
C LEU A 434 30.27 14.05 -6.74
N ILE A 435 30.38 14.41 -8.02
CA ILE A 435 31.62 14.26 -8.80
C ILE A 435 32.79 15.00 -8.14
N TYR A 436 32.60 16.25 -7.71
CA TYR A 436 33.65 17.02 -7.03
C TYR A 436 33.91 16.55 -5.59
N LEU A 437 32.90 16.08 -4.87
CA LEU A 437 33.04 15.59 -3.49
C LEU A 437 33.90 14.33 -3.44
N ASN A 438 33.67 13.40 -4.35
CA ASN A 438 34.33 12.08 -4.39
C ASN A 438 35.52 12.02 -5.35
N GLY A 439 35.70 13.02 -6.23
CA GLY A 439 36.78 13.06 -7.20
C GLY A 439 36.58 12.13 -8.41
N TYR A 440 35.34 11.96 -8.87
CA TYR A 440 35.02 11.08 -10.01
C TYR A 440 35.45 11.70 -11.35
N GLY A 441 36.65 11.35 -11.83
CA GLY A 441 37.20 11.90 -13.08
C GLY A 441 37.63 13.37 -12.98
N VAL A 442 37.66 13.93 -11.77
CA VAL A 442 38.13 15.29 -11.46
C VAL A 442 38.87 15.30 -10.13
N GLU A 443 39.66 16.35 -9.87
CA GLU A 443 40.26 16.55 -8.55
C GLU A 443 39.18 16.86 -7.49
N ARG A 444 39.32 16.23 -6.33
CA ARG A 444 38.39 16.39 -5.20
C ARG A 444 38.36 17.84 -4.73
N ASN A 445 37.17 18.44 -4.68
CA ASN A 445 36.97 19.81 -4.25
C ASN A 445 35.65 19.97 -3.47
N VAL A 446 35.75 19.98 -2.14
CA VAL A 446 34.59 20.06 -1.23
C VAL A 446 33.87 21.41 -1.33
N VAL A 447 34.59 22.51 -1.55
CA VAL A 447 33.99 23.85 -1.65
C VAL A 447 33.11 23.96 -2.90
N LYS A 448 33.58 23.47 -4.04
CA LYS A 448 32.77 23.38 -5.26
C LYS A 448 31.59 22.45 -5.07
N ALA A 449 31.79 21.31 -4.39
CA ALA A 449 30.70 20.39 -4.09
C ALA A 449 29.60 21.05 -3.26
N ALA A 450 29.96 21.77 -2.18
CA ALA A 450 29.03 22.51 -1.34
C ALA A 450 28.23 23.56 -2.13
N HIS A 451 28.88 24.30 -3.03
CA HIS A 451 28.20 25.27 -3.89
C HIS A 451 27.16 24.63 -4.83
N TYR A 452 27.49 23.47 -5.41
CA TYR A 452 26.53 22.76 -6.25
C TYR A 452 25.41 22.13 -5.42
N PHE A 453 25.71 21.62 -4.23
CA PHE A 453 24.69 21.09 -3.34
C PHE A 453 23.75 22.18 -2.82
N SER A 454 24.23 23.38 -2.51
CA SER A 454 23.38 24.51 -2.09
C SER A 454 22.37 24.87 -3.18
N ALA A 455 22.82 25.02 -4.43
CA ALA A 455 21.93 25.32 -5.55
C ALA A 455 20.86 24.23 -5.79
N ALA A 456 21.19 22.95 -5.55
CA ALA A 456 20.24 21.85 -5.66
C ALA A 456 19.31 21.75 -4.44
N ALA A 457 19.79 22.08 -3.25
CA ALA A 457 19.01 22.08 -2.01
C ALA A 457 17.97 23.21 -1.98
N ASP A 458 18.27 24.36 -2.60
CA ASP A 458 17.34 25.48 -2.81
C ASP A 458 16.16 25.10 -3.74
N GLN A 459 16.29 23.99 -4.47
CA GLN A 459 15.24 23.38 -5.30
C GLN A 459 14.60 22.15 -4.63
N ASP A 460 14.69 22.06 -3.30
CA ASP A 460 14.12 21.00 -2.47
C ASP A 460 14.61 19.58 -2.76
N LEU A 461 15.80 19.42 -3.36
CA LEU A 461 16.36 18.10 -3.58
C LEU A 461 16.89 17.51 -2.25
N ALA A 462 16.12 16.57 -1.68
CA ALA A 462 16.39 15.95 -0.39
C ALA A 462 17.81 15.34 -0.25
N VAL A 463 18.32 14.74 -1.33
CA VAL A 463 19.66 14.14 -1.35
C VAL A 463 20.74 15.22 -1.24
N ALA A 464 20.54 16.38 -1.87
CA ALA A 464 21.46 17.51 -1.78
C ALA A 464 21.40 18.16 -0.38
N GLN A 465 20.20 18.35 0.16
CA GLN A 465 19.99 18.83 1.54
C GLN A 465 20.71 17.93 2.55
N THR A 466 20.61 16.60 2.41
CA THR A 466 21.31 15.65 3.29
C THR A 466 22.84 15.79 3.18
N ASN A 467 23.38 15.93 1.97
CA ASN A 467 24.82 16.13 1.77
C ASN A 467 25.32 17.46 2.35
N LEU A 468 24.55 18.55 2.24
CA LEU A 468 24.88 19.79 2.93
C LEU A 468 24.85 19.63 4.44
N GLY A 469 23.80 18.97 4.97
CA GLY A 469 23.69 18.67 6.39
C GLY A 469 24.91 17.92 6.92
N MET A 470 25.42 16.92 6.18
CA MET A 470 26.67 16.24 6.50
C MET A 470 27.87 17.20 6.52
N LEU A 471 28.01 18.06 5.51
CA LEU A 471 29.13 19.01 5.44
C LEU A 471 29.11 20.04 6.60
N PHE A 472 27.93 20.50 7.02
CA PHE A 472 27.78 21.38 8.18
C PHE A 472 28.04 20.65 9.49
N LEU A 473 27.58 19.40 9.61
CA LEU A 473 27.83 18.56 10.78
C LEU A 473 29.32 18.30 10.97
N ASP A 474 30.06 18.01 9.88
CA ASP A 474 31.52 17.84 9.89
C ASP A 474 32.27 19.12 10.31
N GLN A 475 31.71 20.30 10.03
CA GLN A 475 32.24 21.59 10.47
C GLN A 475 31.87 21.94 11.91
N GLY A 476 31.00 21.16 12.55
CA GLY A 476 30.50 21.40 13.90
C GLY A 476 29.29 22.34 13.99
N ASP A 477 28.69 22.76 12.86
CA ASP A 477 27.43 23.52 12.84
C ASP A 477 26.23 22.58 12.92
N ILE A 478 25.93 22.18 14.15
CA ILE A 478 24.84 21.23 14.46
C ILE A 478 23.47 21.82 14.13
N SER A 479 23.26 23.12 14.37
CA SER A 479 21.97 23.79 14.13
C SER A 479 21.58 23.76 12.66
N THR A 480 22.47 24.20 11.79
CA THR A 480 22.23 24.24 10.35
C THR A 480 22.13 22.84 9.77
N ALA A 481 22.96 21.90 10.24
CA ALA A 481 22.87 20.49 9.85
C ALA A 481 21.49 19.89 10.19
N THR A 482 21.00 20.13 11.40
CA THR A 482 19.68 19.63 11.84
C THR A 482 18.55 20.15 10.95
N GLN A 483 18.58 21.43 10.60
CA GLN A 483 17.56 22.03 9.72
C GLN A 483 17.57 21.37 8.33
N TYR A 484 18.74 21.14 7.74
CA TYR A 484 18.84 20.46 6.45
C TYR A 484 18.38 18.99 6.52
N PHE A 485 18.69 18.28 7.60
CA PHE A 485 18.20 16.92 7.79
C PHE A 485 16.68 16.87 7.99
N GLU A 486 16.10 17.81 8.74
CA GLU A 486 14.64 17.93 8.91
C GLU A 486 13.94 18.24 7.57
N LEU A 487 14.51 19.11 6.73
CA LEU A 487 14.02 19.37 5.37
C LEU A 487 14.08 18.11 4.49
N ALA A 488 15.21 17.40 4.50
CA ALA A 488 15.38 16.17 3.73
C ALA A 488 14.47 15.03 4.24
N ALA A 489 14.18 15.00 5.54
CA ALA A 489 13.28 14.03 6.16
C ALA A 489 11.82 14.25 5.73
N ARG A 490 11.38 15.49 5.45
CA ARG A 490 10.04 15.77 4.87
C ARG A 490 9.87 15.08 3.52
N ASN A 491 10.93 15.07 2.71
CA ASN A 491 11.01 14.34 1.45
C ASN A 491 11.39 12.86 1.61
N SER A 492 11.35 12.36 2.85
CA SER A 492 11.52 10.96 3.20
C SER A 492 12.87 10.33 2.78
N HIS A 493 13.95 11.10 2.80
CA HIS A 493 15.30 10.60 2.46
C HIS A 493 15.89 9.72 3.58
N ILE A 494 16.44 8.55 3.22
CA ILE A 494 16.88 7.54 4.20
C ILE A 494 18.04 8.01 5.08
N GLU A 495 19.10 8.57 4.50
CA GLU A 495 20.26 9.00 5.29
C GLU A 495 19.94 10.18 6.21
N ALA A 496 18.97 11.03 5.84
CA ALA A 496 18.54 12.15 6.68
C ALA A 496 17.91 11.63 7.99
N PHE A 497 17.02 10.64 7.90
CA PHE A 497 16.47 9.99 9.09
C PHE A 497 17.54 9.30 9.92
N TYR A 498 18.54 8.67 9.29
CA TYR A 498 19.64 8.04 10.01
C TYR A 498 20.46 9.06 10.81
N TYR A 499 20.82 10.20 10.22
CA TYR A 499 21.52 11.26 10.95
C TYR A 499 20.68 11.86 12.08
N LEU A 500 19.39 12.11 11.86
CA LEU A 500 18.48 12.55 12.92
C LEU A 500 18.38 11.52 14.06
N ALA A 501 18.40 10.23 13.74
CA ALA A 501 18.42 9.15 14.73
C ALA A 501 19.69 9.17 15.57
N GLU A 502 20.87 9.22 14.93
CA GLU A 502 22.18 9.29 15.60
C GLU A 502 22.31 10.53 16.48
N MET A 503 21.84 11.68 16.00
CA MET A 503 21.84 12.92 16.76
C MET A 503 20.92 12.83 17.99
N SER A 504 19.72 12.25 17.83
CA SER A 504 18.75 12.07 18.91
C SER A 504 19.20 11.02 19.95
N GLU A 505 19.89 9.97 19.52
CA GLU A 505 20.46 8.95 20.39
C GLU A 505 21.64 9.49 21.21
N LYS A 506 22.56 10.21 20.55
CA LYS A 506 23.76 10.78 21.19
C LYS A 506 23.48 12.07 21.98
N GLY A 507 22.34 12.71 21.77
CA GLY A 507 22.00 14.00 22.37
C GLY A 507 22.82 15.16 21.77
N ILE A 508 23.03 15.13 20.45
CA ILE A 508 23.76 16.18 19.71
C ILE A 508 22.76 17.26 19.30
N GLY A 509 22.92 18.47 19.83
CA GLY A 509 22.06 19.64 19.53
C GLY A 509 20.75 19.70 20.32
N ARG A 510 20.23 18.57 20.81
CA ARG A 510 19.08 18.45 21.71
C ARG A 510 19.33 17.37 22.76
N ASP A 511 18.49 17.32 23.80
CA ASP A 511 18.56 16.26 24.81
C ASP A 511 18.33 14.88 24.18
N ARG A 512 19.03 13.86 24.71
CA ARG A 512 18.87 12.47 24.24
C ARG A 512 17.41 12.04 24.36
N SER A 513 16.86 11.55 23.26
CA SER A 513 15.48 11.03 23.19
C SER A 513 15.47 9.63 22.54
N CYS A 514 15.29 8.59 23.36
CA CYS A 514 15.18 7.21 22.86
C CYS A 514 13.93 7.03 21.99
N GLY A 515 12.82 7.73 22.28
CA GLY A 515 11.58 7.63 21.52
C GLY A 515 11.74 8.16 20.09
N SER A 516 12.33 9.35 19.95
CA SER A 516 12.61 9.96 18.65
C SER A 516 13.61 9.12 17.85
N ALA A 517 14.70 8.68 18.49
CA ALA A 517 15.69 7.82 17.85
C ALA A 517 15.09 6.50 17.35
N ALA A 518 14.27 5.83 18.16
CA ALA A 518 13.61 4.57 17.77
C ALA A 518 12.71 4.75 16.54
N VAL A 519 11.93 5.84 16.48
CA VAL A 519 11.06 6.12 15.33
C VAL A 519 11.89 6.40 14.08
N TYR A 520 12.95 7.21 14.17
CA TYR A 520 13.79 7.51 13.02
C TYR A 520 14.53 6.28 12.51
N TYR A 521 15.15 5.47 13.39
CA TYR A 521 15.77 4.21 12.95
C TYR A 521 14.74 3.25 12.35
N LYS A 522 13.53 3.15 12.93
CA LYS A 522 12.44 2.34 12.39
C LYS A 522 12.12 2.75 10.94
N ILE A 523 12.01 4.05 10.66
CA ILE A 523 11.75 4.55 9.29
C ILE A 523 12.89 4.17 8.33
N VAL A 524 14.15 4.25 8.76
CA VAL A 524 15.33 3.87 7.95
C VAL A 524 15.27 2.40 7.57
N VAL A 525 15.03 1.52 8.54
CA VAL A 525 15.01 0.07 8.29
C VAL A 525 13.80 -0.34 7.46
N GLU A 526 12.62 0.22 7.72
CA GLU A 526 11.41 -0.07 6.94
C GLU A 526 11.55 0.34 5.47
N LYS A 527 12.33 1.39 5.17
CA LYS A 527 12.66 1.77 3.78
C LYS A 527 13.62 0.81 3.08
N ALA A 528 14.48 0.13 3.83
CA ALA A 528 15.47 -0.81 3.29
C ALA A 528 14.94 -2.25 3.26
N GLU A 529 13.76 -2.43 2.64
CA GLU A 529 13.00 -3.69 2.62
C GLU A 529 13.81 -4.89 2.12
N ALA A 530 14.73 -4.65 1.19
CA ALA A 530 15.58 -5.67 0.56
C ALA A 530 16.52 -6.41 1.54
N ILE A 531 16.77 -5.88 2.74
CA ILE A 531 17.78 -6.43 3.67
C ILE A 531 17.16 -7.35 4.73
N TRP A 532 15.90 -7.09 5.10
CA TRP A 532 15.24 -7.79 6.20
C TRP A 532 13.99 -8.56 5.76
N SER A 533 13.33 -8.14 4.68
CA SER A 533 12.02 -8.65 4.29
C SER A 533 12.04 -9.41 2.96
N SER A 534 11.06 -10.31 2.80
CA SER A 534 10.71 -10.96 1.53
C SER A 534 9.32 -10.50 1.07
N LEU A 535 8.99 -9.22 1.24
CA LEU A 535 7.65 -8.69 0.97
C LEU A 535 7.33 -8.66 -0.53
N SER A 536 8.32 -8.41 -1.39
CA SER A 536 8.16 -8.51 -2.84
C SER A 536 7.77 -9.91 -3.28
N GLU A 537 8.47 -10.94 -2.80
CA GLU A 537 8.15 -12.35 -3.07
C GLU A 537 6.75 -12.72 -2.57
N ALA A 538 6.34 -12.16 -1.43
CA ALA A 538 5.00 -12.35 -0.86
C ALA A 538 3.91 -11.75 -1.75
N ALA A 539 4.15 -10.54 -2.27
CA ALA A 539 3.25 -9.84 -3.18
C ALA A 539 3.13 -10.59 -4.50
N ASP A 540 4.26 -10.99 -5.10
CA ASP A 540 4.28 -11.79 -6.34
C ASP A 540 3.49 -13.09 -6.17
N ALA A 541 3.70 -13.82 -5.07
CA ALA A 541 2.96 -15.05 -4.77
C ALA A 541 1.46 -14.82 -4.58
N TYR A 542 1.06 -13.69 -4.02
CA TYR A 542 -0.36 -13.32 -3.89
C TYR A 542 -0.98 -13.01 -5.25
N GLU A 543 -0.28 -12.23 -6.09
CA GLU A 543 -0.72 -11.88 -7.45
C GLU A 543 -0.82 -13.10 -8.37
N ASP A 544 0.05 -14.10 -8.16
CA ASP A 544 0.00 -15.39 -8.83
C ASP A 544 -1.17 -16.29 -8.37
N GLY A 545 -1.94 -15.85 -7.36
CA GLY A 545 -3.11 -16.57 -6.84
C GLY A 545 -2.76 -17.70 -5.87
N GLU A 546 -1.59 -17.64 -5.22
CA GLU A 546 -1.11 -18.64 -4.25
C GLU A 546 -1.04 -18.06 -2.82
N PRO A 547 -2.20 -17.77 -2.17
CA PRO A 547 -2.23 -17.07 -0.87
C PRO A 547 -1.54 -17.85 0.26
N SER A 548 -1.47 -19.18 0.18
CA SER A 548 -0.75 -20.00 1.17
C SER A 548 0.76 -19.78 1.12
N LYS A 549 1.34 -19.55 -0.06
CA LYS A 549 2.76 -19.23 -0.20
C LYS A 549 3.05 -17.78 0.19
N ALA A 550 2.13 -16.87 -0.11
CA ALA A 550 2.23 -15.47 0.29
C ALA A 550 2.17 -15.29 1.82
N LEU A 551 1.38 -16.11 2.53
CA LEU A 551 1.15 -15.98 3.97
C LEU A 551 2.43 -16.08 4.81
N ILE A 552 3.36 -16.99 4.47
CA ILE A 552 4.55 -17.24 5.30
C ILE A 552 5.52 -16.04 5.29
N PRO A 553 5.95 -15.50 4.14
CA PRO A 553 6.76 -14.28 4.11
C PRO A 553 6.07 -13.09 4.80
N TYR A 554 4.75 -12.91 4.61
CA TYR A 554 4.01 -11.87 5.33
C TYR A 554 4.04 -12.10 6.85
N LEU A 555 3.88 -13.34 7.31
CA LEU A 555 3.94 -13.69 8.73
C LEU A 555 5.33 -13.42 9.33
N MET A 556 6.40 -13.75 8.59
CA MET A 556 7.77 -13.42 9.00
C MET A 556 7.99 -11.91 9.08
N ALA A 557 7.52 -11.13 8.10
CA ALA A 557 7.62 -9.67 8.13
C ALA A 557 6.74 -9.04 9.22
N ALA A 558 5.60 -9.65 9.53
CA ALA A 558 4.70 -9.22 10.60
C ALA A 558 5.32 -9.40 11.99
N GLU A 559 6.06 -10.49 12.22
CA GLU A 559 6.87 -10.70 13.43
C GLU A 559 8.07 -9.74 13.53
N GLN A 560 8.57 -9.26 12.40
CA GLN A 560 9.62 -8.23 12.33
C GLN A 560 9.06 -6.82 12.61
N GLY A 561 7.74 -6.64 12.65
CA GLY A 561 7.10 -5.39 13.04
C GLY A 561 6.51 -4.59 11.89
N SER A 562 6.56 -5.09 10.65
CA SER A 562 5.94 -4.42 9.49
C SER A 562 4.43 -4.34 9.67
N GLU A 563 3.90 -3.12 9.71
CA GLU A 563 2.46 -2.87 9.83
C GLU A 563 1.70 -3.41 8.62
N ASN A 564 2.18 -3.14 7.40
CA ASN A 564 1.56 -3.63 6.16
C ASN A 564 1.45 -5.16 6.17
N ALA A 565 2.52 -5.84 6.60
CA ALA A 565 2.52 -7.29 6.69
C ALA A 565 1.56 -7.82 7.77
N GLN A 566 1.45 -7.14 8.91
CA GLN A 566 0.48 -7.49 9.96
C GLN A 566 -0.95 -7.38 9.44
N ALA A 567 -1.28 -6.30 8.74
CA ALA A 567 -2.59 -6.15 8.11
C ALA A 567 -2.84 -7.24 7.05
N ASN A 568 -1.83 -7.56 6.22
CA ASN A 568 -1.95 -8.59 5.18
C ASN A 568 -2.15 -10.00 5.75
N VAL A 569 -1.41 -10.39 6.79
CA VAL A 569 -1.62 -11.67 7.48
C VAL A 569 -3.04 -11.74 8.02
N ALA A 570 -3.48 -10.69 8.71
CA ALA A 570 -4.82 -10.66 9.29
C ALA A 570 -5.91 -10.73 8.21
N TRP A 571 -5.73 -10.02 7.10
CA TRP A 571 -6.62 -10.03 5.94
C TRP A 571 -6.72 -11.41 5.29
N LEU A 572 -5.59 -12.06 5.00
CA LEU A 572 -5.55 -13.39 4.38
C LEU A 572 -6.24 -14.45 5.26
N LEU A 573 -6.04 -14.37 6.59
CA LEU A 573 -6.70 -15.25 7.54
C LEU A 573 -8.19 -14.93 7.70
N ASP A 574 -8.59 -13.66 7.65
CA ASP A 574 -9.99 -13.21 7.75
C ASP A 574 -10.82 -13.64 6.52
N GLN A 575 -10.30 -13.42 5.30
CA GLN A 575 -10.98 -13.82 4.05
C GLN A 575 -11.28 -15.31 3.98
N SER A 576 -10.40 -16.15 4.53
CA SER A 576 -10.62 -17.59 4.62
C SER A 576 -11.84 -17.97 5.47
N GLN A 577 -12.27 -17.07 6.36
CA GLN A 577 -13.37 -17.23 7.31
C GLN A 577 -14.66 -16.55 6.83
N THR A 578 -14.57 -15.44 6.10
CA THR A 578 -15.71 -14.58 5.73
C THR A 578 -16.12 -14.73 4.26
N LYS A 579 -16.65 -15.88 3.86
CA LYS A 579 -17.49 -15.92 2.63
C LYS A 579 -18.83 -15.24 2.92
N PRO A 580 -19.41 -14.47 1.97
CA PRO A 580 -20.64 -13.74 2.21
C PRO A 580 -21.77 -14.71 2.57
N ARG A 581 -22.36 -14.50 3.76
CA ARG A 581 -23.58 -15.19 4.21
C ARG A 581 -24.77 -14.97 3.26
N TRP A 582 -24.68 -13.96 2.40
CA TRP A 582 -25.73 -13.46 1.52
C TRP A 582 -25.42 -13.80 0.06
N SER A 583 -25.17 -15.07 -0.24
CA SER A 583 -25.35 -15.57 -1.60
C SER A 583 -26.82 -16.00 -1.74
N PRO A 584 -27.60 -15.49 -2.71
CA PRO A 584 -29.01 -15.86 -2.89
C PRO A 584 -29.21 -17.37 -3.19
N LEU A 585 -28.12 -18.09 -3.42
CA LEU A 585 -28.05 -19.54 -3.61
C LEU A 585 -27.75 -20.35 -2.33
N ASN A 586 -27.52 -19.72 -1.17
CA ASN A 586 -27.26 -20.44 0.09
C ASN A 586 -28.44 -21.30 0.56
N TRP A 587 -29.66 -21.05 0.07
CA TRP A 587 -30.82 -21.91 0.36
C TRP A 587 -30.76 -23.28 -0.37
N LEU A 588 -29.93 -23.41 -1.42
CA LEU A 588 -29.74 -24.65 -2.20
C LEU A 588 -28.51 -25.46 -1.75
N SER A 589 -27.56 -24.82 -1.08
CA SER A 589 -26.39 -25.49 -0.49
C SER A 589 -26.72 -25.91 0.95
N SER A 590 -27.28 -27.12 1.12
CA SER A 590 -27.40 -27.76 2.43
C SER A 590 -26.05 -28.23 2.99
N THR A 591 -24.94 -27.98 2.28
CA THR A 591 -23.59 -28.06 2.83
C THR A 591 -23.17 -26.70 3.35
N ALA A 592 -23.88 -26.22 4.37
CA ALA A 592 -23.24 -25.47 5.44
C ALA A 592 -22.34 -26.47 6.18
N THR A 593 -21.27 -26.93 5.53
CA THR A 593 -20.10 -27.37 6.27
C THR A 593 -19.71 -26.15 7.08
N THR A 594 -19.94 -26.25 8.39
CA THR A 594 -19.08 -25.65 9.40
C THR A 594 -17.67 -25.65 8.82
N ALA A 595 -17.27 -24.53 8.21
CA ALA A 595 -15.86 -24.19 8.15
C ALA A 595 -15.49 -24.23 9.62
N SER A 596 -14.77 -25.29 10.00
CA SER A 596 -14.23 -25.39 11.32
C SER A 596 -13.44 -24.11 11.50
N ASN A 597 -14.01 -23.15 12.22
CA ASN A 597 -13.28 -22.05 12.79
C ASN A 597 -12.20 -22.73 13.63
N THR A 598 -11.04 -22.99 13.04
CA THR A 598 -9.87 -23.36 13.81
C THR A 598 -9.65 -22.12 14.65
N ILE A 599 -10.00 -22.22 15.94
CA ILE A 599 -9.89 -21.13 16.91
C ILE A 599 -8.49 -20.48 16.81
N GLY A 600 -7.48 -21.24 16.37
CA GLY A 600 -6.14 -20.76 16.02
C GLY A 600 -6.06 -19.69 14.94
N ASP A 601 -6.73 -19.84 13.80
CA ASP A 601 -6.61 -18.90 12.66
C ASP A 601 -7.28 -17.55 12.99
N ALA A 602 -8.45 -17.60 13.63
CA ALA A 602 -9.15 -16.40 14.11
C ALA A 602 -8.40 -15.71 15.26
N ALA A 603 -7.79 -16.47 16.18
CA ALA A 603 -6.96 -15.90 17.24
C ALA A 603 -5.69 -15.25 16.68
N LEU A 604 -5.04 -15.88 15.70
CA LEU A 604 -3.87 -15.33 15.03
C LEU A 604 -4.22 -14.06 14.24
N ALA A 605 -5.34 -14.07 13.51
CA ALA A 605 -5.86 -12.88 12.83
C ALA A 605 -6.12 -11.73 13.81
N LEU A 606 -6.76 -12.00 14.96
CA LEU A 606 -6.98 -10.99 16.01
C LEU A 606 -5.67 -10.41 16.54
N ILE A 607 -4.65 -11.25 16.77
CA ILE A 607 -3.33 -10.79 17.21
C ILE A 607 -2.74 -9.80 16.20
N HIS A 608 -2.81 -10.12 14.90
CA HIS A 608 -2.23 -9.27 13.86
C HIS A 608 -3.06 -8.00 13.59
N TRP A 609 -4.40 -8.07 13.64
CA TRP A 609 -5.25 -6.87 13.65
C TRP A 609 -4.89 -5.95 14.81
N THR A 610 -4.73 -6.51 16.01
CA THR A 610 -4.34 -5.74 17.21
C THR A 610 -2.97 -5.07 17.05
N ARG A 611 -2.00 -5.78 16.47
CA ARG A 611 -0.65 -5.24 16.26
C ARG A 611 -0.63 -4.12 15.22
N SER A 612 -1.33 -4.30 14.09
CA SER A 612 -1.48 -3.25 13.07
C SER A 612 -2.26 -2.04 13.60
N ALA A 613 -3.34 -2.26 14.37
CA ALA A 613 -4.10 -1.19 15.03
C ALA A 613 -3.23 -0.34 15.99
N LYS A 614 -2.35 -0.98 16.77
CA LYS A 614 -1.38 -0.28 17.64
C LYS A 614 -0.33 0.52 16.87
N GLN A 615 -0.17 0.28 15.58
CA GLN A 615 0.66 1.07 14.66
C GLN A 615 -0.16 2.10 13.88
N ASN A 616 -1.33 2.50 14.42
CA ASN A 616 -2.24 3.52 13.88
C ASN A 616 -2.98 3.13 12.59
N ASN A 617 -3.17 1.84 12.32
CA ASN A 617 -4.09 1.42 11.27
C ASN A 617 -5.54 1.42 11.79
N ILE A 618 -6.34 2.35 11.29
CA ILE A 618 -7.71 2.59 11.76
C ILE A 618 -8.65 1.48 11.31
N ASP A 619 -8.55 1.00 10.07
CA ASP A 619 -9.39 -0.12 9.58
C ASP A 619 -9.13 -1.40 10.39
N SER A 620 -7.87 -1.63 10.76
CA SER A 620 -7.48 -2.72 11.67
C SER A 620 -8.06 -2.56 13.08
N LEU A 621 -8.15 -1.32 13.57
CA LEU A 621 -8.75 -1.00 14.87
C LEU A 621 -10.27 -1.28 14.87
N VAL A 622 -10.98 -0.95 13.79
CA VAL A 622 -12.41 -1.27 13.64
C VAL A 622 -12.59 -2.79 13.54
N LYS A 623 -11.75 -3.51 12.77
CA LYS A 623 -11.80 -4.98 12.69
C LYS A 623 -11.52 -5.66 14.02
N MET A 624 -10.56 -5.14 14.80
CA MET A 624 -10.32 -5.62 16.16
C MET A 624 -11.58 -5.51 17.03
N GLY A 625 -12.33 -4.40 16.90
CA GLY A 625 -13.65 -4.22 17.53
C GLY A 625 -14.67 -5.28 17.08
N ASP A 626 -14.76 -5.54 15.77
CA ASP A 626 -15.67 -6.56 15.22
C ASP A 626 -15.35 -7.96 15.79
N TYR A 627 -14.07 -8.30 15.90
CA TYR A 627 -13.64 -9.58 16.47
C TYR A 627 -14.05 -9.71 17.94
N TYR A 628 -13.91 -8.67 18.75
CA TYR A 628 -14.39 -8.67 20.14
C TYR A 628 -15.91 -8.73 20.23
N LEU A 629 -16.63 -8.06 19.33
CA LEU A 629 -18.09 -8.05 19.28
C LEU A 629 -18.66 -9.43 18.93
N TYR A 630 -18.04 -10.14 17.98
CA TYR A 630 -18.48 -11.47 17.54
C TYR A 630 -17.85 -12.62 18.32
N GLY A 631 -16.84 -12.35 19.16
CA GLY A 631 -16.08 -13.40 19.86
C GLY A 631 -15.25 -14.27 18.91
N LEU A 632 -14.68 -13.67 17.87
CA LEU A 632 -13.77 -14.36 16.94
C LEU A 632 -12.36 -14.38 17.54
N GLY A 633 -11.78 -15.57 17.72
CA GLY A 633 -10.44 -15.74 18.29
C GLY A 633 -10.31 -15.38 19.77
N SER A 634 -11.36 -14.86 20.40
CA SER A 634 -11.43 -14.47 21.81
C SER A 634 -12.84 -14.65 22.36
N THR A 635 -13.05 -14.43 23.66
CA THR A 635 -14.39 -14.41 24.24
C THR A 635 -15.13 -13.14 23.85
N MET A 636 -16.42 -13.26 23.52
CA MET A 636 -17.29 -12.12 23.21
C MET A 636 -17.20 -11.05 24.32
N SER A 637 -16.78 -9.84 23.95
CA SER A 637 -16.59 -8.71 24.87
C SER A 637 -17.08 -7.40 24.23
N PRO A 638 -18.38 -7.08 24.34
CA PRO A 638 -18.94 -5.90 23.70
C PRO A 638 -18.39 -4.59 24.28
N GLU A 639 -17.98 -4.57 25.55
CA GLU A 639 -17.33 -3.41 26.18
C GLU A 639 -15.96 -3.09 25.53
N ASN A 640 -15.16 -4.12 25.24
CA ASN A 640 -13.90 -3.94 24.54
C ASN A 640 -14.14 -3.48 23.09
N ALA A 641 -15.15 -4.03 22.41
CA ALA A 641 -15.52 -3.59 21.07
C ALA A 641 -15.91 -2.10 21.05
N ALA A 642 -16.73 -1.65 22.01
CA ALA A 642 -17.09 -0.26 22.21
C ALA A 642 -15.86 0.64 22.36
N SER A 643 -14.88 0.24 23.19
CA SER A 643 -13.64 1.01 23.35
C SER A 643 -12.83 1.12 22.05
N CYS A 644 -12.82 0.07 21.22
CA CYS A 644 -12.13 0.07 19.92
C CYS A 644 -12.80 1.04 18.95
N TYR A 645 -14.13 0.98 18.82
CA TYR A 645 -14.86 1.89 17.94
C TYR A 645 -14.82 3.33 18.43
N GLN A 646 -14.83 3.57 19.74
CA GLN A 646 -14.65 4.91 20.30
C GLN A 646 -13.27 5.46 19.93
N ALA A 647 -12.20 4.70 20.15
CA ALA A 647 -10.85 5.12 19.78
C ALA A 647 -10.72 5.36 18.26
N ALA A 648 -11.39 4.56 17.43
CA ALA A 648 -11.43 4.77 15.99
C ALA A 648 -12.27 6.01 15.60
N ALA A 649 -13.41 6.26 16.26
CA ALA A 649 -14.26 7.42 16.01
C ALA A 649 -13.58 8.74 16.42
N GLU A 650 -12.76 8.73 17.48
CA GLU A 650 -11.95 9.88 17.92
C GLU A 650 -10.96 10.36 16.85
N THR A 651 -10.53 9.49 15.94
CA THR A 651 -9.66 9.89 14.81
C THR A 651 -10.37 10.77 13.78
N MET A 652 -11.71 10.79 13.78
CA MET A 652 -12.55 11.49 12.80
C MET A 652 -12.34 11.06 11.33
N LEU A 653 -11.72 9.90 11.10
CA LEU A 653 -11.45 9.38 9.75
C LEU A 653 -12.35 8.22 9.35
N SER A 654 -12.88 7.44 10.31
CA SER A 654 -13.69 6.25 10.05
C SER A 654 -15.18 6.50 10.26
N ALA A 655 -15.92 6.69 9.17
CA ALA A 655 -17.38 6.73 9.20
C ALA A 655 -17.98 5.38 9.66
N GLN A 656 -17.35 4.26 9.31
CA GLN A 656 -17.77 2.92 9.75
C GLN A 656 -17.68 2.77 11.27
N ALA A 657 -16.61 3.26 11.91
CA ALA A 657 -16.47 3.22 13.36
C ALA A 657 -17.55 4.03 14.06
N MET A 658 -17.83 5.25 13.57
CA MET A 658 -18.88 6.12 14.11
C MET A 658 -20.25 5.48 13.95
N TRP A 659 -20.54 4.88 12.79
CA TRP A 659 -21.78 4.16 12.56
C TRP A 659 -21.92 2.96 13.50
N ASN A 660 -20.86 2.15 13.66
CA ASN A 660 -20.85 1.02 14.59
C ASN A 660 -21.11 1.47 16.04
N LEU A 661 -20.48 2.56 16.48
CA LEU A 661 -20.67 3.11 17.82
C LEU A 661 -22.10 3.65 18.02
N GLY A 662 -22.65 4.34 17.01
CA GLY A 662 -24.06 4.78 17.00
C GLY A 662 -25.02 3.59 17.11
N TRP A 663 -24.72 2.49 16.41
CA TRP A 663 -25.49 1.25 16.51
C TRP A 663 -25.38 0.59 17.89
N MET A 664 -24.22 0.67 18.55
CA MET A 664 -24.06 0.16 19.93
C MET A 664 -24.89 0.97 20.92
N HIS A 665 -24.88 2.30 20.84
CA HIS A 665 -25.74 3.17 21.65
C HIS A 665 -27.23 2.98 21.36
N GLU A 666 -27.62 2.71 20.10
CA GLU A 666 -29.01 2.41 19.76
C GLU A 666 -29.51 1.12 20.43
N ASN A 667 -28.66 0.10 20.56
CA ASN A 667 -29.04 -1.22 21.06
C ASN A 667 -28.67 -1.47 22.53
N GLY A 668 -27.84 -0.63 23.14
CA GLY A 668 -27.33 -0.83 24.50
C GLY A 668 -26.38 -2.02 24.61
N ILE A 669 -25.55 -2.28 23.59
CA ILE A 669 -24.62 -3.41 23.55
C ILE A 669 -23.25 -2.90 24.01
N GLY A 670 -22.78 -3.32 25.19
CA GLY A 670 -21.47 -2.93 25.74
C GLY A 670 -21.38 -1.50 26.25
N ILE A 671 -22.37 -0.66 25.95
CA ILE A 671 -22.54 0.70 26.45
C ILE A 671 -24.02 0.89 26.77
N ASP A 672 -24.33 1.87 27.63
CA ASP A 672 -25.70 2.28 27.92
C ASP A 672 -26.44 2.76 26.67
N GLN A 673 -27.73 2.42 26.63
CA GLN A 673 -28.60 2.76 25.52
C GLN A 673 -28.96 4.24 25.53
N ASP A 674 -28.60 4.96 24.48
CA ASP A 674 -28.85 6.41 24.32
C ASP A 674 -29.15 6.76 22.86
N PHE A 675 -30.40 7.16 22.58
CA PHE A 675 -30.81 7.52 21.24
C PHE A 675 -30.29 8.88 20.76
N HIS A 676 -30.01 9.82 21.66
CA HIS A 676 -29.43 11.11 21.27
C HIS A 676 -27.98 10.93 20.84
N LEU A 677 -27.22 10.18 21.62
CA LEU A 677 -25.83 9.91 21.31
C LEU A 677 -25.69 9.03 20.05
N ALA A 678 -26.60 8.05 19.88
CA ALA A 678 -26.69 7.28 18.64
C ALA A 678 -26.95 8.17 17.41
N LYS A 679 -27.91 9.10 17.50
CA LYS A 679 -28.20 10.08 16.42
C LYS A 679 -26.95 10.91 16.10
N ARG A 680 -26.28 11.44 17.13
CA ARG A 680 -25.07 12.26 16.96
C ARG A 680 -23.98 11.51 16.21
N PHE A 681 -23.71 10.26 16.58
CA PHE A 681 -22.68 9.47 15.89
C PHE A 681 -23.09 9.11 14.45
N TYR A 682 -24.37 8.86 14.19
CA TYR A 682 -24.86 8.69 12.82
C TYR A 682 -24.69 9.98 11.99
N ASP A 683 -25.05 11.14 12.54
CA ASP A 683 -24.85 12.43 11.86
C ASP A 683 -23.35 12.71 11.62
N GLN A 684 -22.48 12.43 12.59
CA GLN A 684 -21.02 12.57 12.45
C GLN A 684 -20.43 11.62 11.39
N ALA A 685 -20.95 10.40 11.29
CA ALA A 685 -20.56 9.46 10.24
C ALA A 685 -20.85 10.01 8.84
N LEU A 686 -21.97 10.73 8.68
CA LEU A 686 -22.36 11.38 7.44
C LEU A 686 -21.46 12.58 7.09
N GLU A 687 -21.10 13.38 8.08
CA GLU A 687 -20.17 14.51 7.91
C GLU A 687 -18.78 14.04 7.50
N THR A 688 -18.34 12.90 8.07
CA THR A 688 -17.03 12.30 7.77
C THR A 688 -16.98 11.69 6.37
N ASN A 689 -18.06 11.01 5.94
CA ASN A 689 -18.13 10.40 4.63
C ASN A 689 -19.51 10.61 3.97
N HIS A 690 -19.51 11.40 2.90
CA HIS A 690 -20.70 11.64 2.09
C HIS A 690 -21.24 10.39 1.40
N GLU A 691 -20.40 9.39 1.10
CA GLU A 691 -20.82 8.12 0.50
C GLU A 691 -21.67 7.28 1.47
N ALA A 692 -21.54 7.52 2.77
CA ALA A 692 -22.35 6.87 3.81
C ALA A 692 -23.79 7.42 3.89
N TYR A 693 -24.19 8.34 3.00
CA TYR A 693 -25.51 9.00 3.02
C TYR A 693 -26.68 8.03 3.15
N LEU A 694 -26.79 7.06 2.24
CA LEU A 694 -27.95 6.16 2.22
C LEU A 694 -28.00 5.25 3.47
N PRO A 695 -26.93 4.53 3.85
CA PRO A 695 -26.91 3.71 5.08
C PRO A 695 -27.23 4.52 6.35
N VAL A 696 -26.65 5.72 6.48
CA VAL A 696 -26.86 6.58 7.65
C VAL A 696 -28.30 7.08 7.70
N LYS A 697 -28.87 7.58 6.60
CA LYS A 697 -30.27 8.06 6.58
C LYS A 697 -31.26 6.95 6.88
N LEU A 698 -31.03 5.73 6.38
CA LEU A 698 -31.84 4.56 6.74
C LEU A 698 -31.74 4.21 8.23
N SER A 699 -30.53 4.31 8.80
CA SER A 699 -30.28 4.08 10.23
C SER A 699 -30.95 5.13 11.10
N LEU A 700 -30.87 6.41 10.72
CA LEU A 700 -31.58 7.51 11.36
C LEU A 700 -33.11 7.36 11.25
N PHE A 701 -33.62 6.93 10.10
CA PHE A 701 -35.04 6.65 9.92
C PHE A 701 -35.50 5.53 10.86
N LYS A 702 -34.74 4.42 10.91
CA LYS A 702 -34.98 3.31 11.84
C LYS A 702 -34.93 3.78 13.29
N LEU A 703 -33.94 4.58 13.66
CA LEU A 703 -33.78 5.11 15.02
C LEU A 703 -34.97 6.00 15.41
N ARG A 704 -35.41 6.89 14.51
CA ARG A 704 -36.63 7.72 14.70
C ARG A 704 -37.88 6.86 14.86
N TRP A 705 -38.03 5.81 14.06
CA TRP A 705 -39.13 4.86 14.20
C TRP A 705 -39.11 4.15 15.56
N ARG A 706 -37.95 3.70 16.02
CA ARG A 706 -37.78 3.09 17.35
C ARG A 706 -38.08 4.08 18.46
N SER A 707 -37.62 5.32 18.34
CA SER A 707 -37.92 6.41 19.28
C SER A 707 -39.42 6.69 19.37
N TRP A 708 -40.11 6.80 18.23
CA TRP A 708 -41.55 6.98 18.16
C TRP A 708 -42.32 5.81 18.81
N TRP A 709 -41.93 4.57 18.49
CA TRP A 709 -42.52 3.38 19.09
C TRP A 709 -42.32 3.33 20.61
N ASN A 710 -41.12 3.68 21.06
CA ASN A 710 -40.77 3.78 22.48
C ASN A 710 -41.61 4.83 23.22
N GLY A 711 -41.90 5.97 22.58
CA GLY A 711 -42.82 6.99 23.10
C GLY A 711 -44.27 6.48 23.22
N ILE A 712 -44.73 5.67 22.28
CA ILE A 712 -46.07 5.04 22.33
C ILE A 712 -46.15 3.98 23.43
N THR A 713 -45.13 3.14 23.56
CA THR A 713 -45.11 2.05 24.54
C THR A 713 -44.67 2.51 25.94
N ARG A 714 -44.30 3.79 26.10
CA ARG A 714 -43.72 4.37 27.33
C ARG A 714 -42.53 3.56 27.85
N GLY A 715 -41.63 3.17 26.95
CA GLY A 715 -40.42 2.46 27.36
C GLY A 715 -39.43 3.36 28.10
N GLY A 716 -38.47 2.74 28.79
CA GLY A 716 -37.57 3.41 29.75
C GLY A 716 -36.41 4.21 29.16
N VAL A 717 -36.30 4.32 27.83
CA VAL A 717 -35.23 5.06 27.14
C VAL A 717 -35.76 6.44 26.75
N HIS A 718 -34.95 7.48 26.89
CA HIS A 718 -35.32 8.82 26.40
C HIS A 718 -35.47 8.80 24.88
N GLY A 719 -36.63 9.24 24.38
CA GLY A 719 -36.84 9.41 22.95
C GLY A 719 -35.98 10.55 22.41
N ILE A 720 -35.72 10.54 21.10
CA ILE A 720 -35.15 11.68 20.38
C ILE A 720 -36.19 12.80 20.43
N GLU A 721 -36.11 13.65 21.45
CA GLU A 721 -36.73 14.96 21.40
C GLU A 721 -35.84 15.80 20.49
N ASP A 722 -36.35 16.22 19.33
CA ASP A 722 -35.72 17.32 18.63
C ASP A 722 -35.76 18.51 19.60
N GLU A 723 -34.62 19.17 19.85
CA GLU A 723 -34.65 20.48 20.50
C GLU A 723 -35.70 21.28 19.73
N GLU A 724 -36.82 21.62 20.37
CA GLU A 724 -37.77 22.52 19.73
C GLU A 724 -36.92 23.73 19.34
N PRO A 725 -36.77 24.05 18.04
CA PRO A 725 -36.09 25.28 17.68
C PRO A 725 -36.88 26.31 18.45
N VAL A 726 -36.24 27.01 19.39
CA VAL A 726 -36.94 28.02 20.19
C VAL A 726 -37.57 28.93 19.15
N LYS A 727 -38.86 28.74 18.90
CA LYS A 727 -39.61 29.57 17.97
C LYS A 727 -39.77 30.84 18.78
N LYS A 728 -38.74 31.69 18.75
CA LYS A 728 -38.91 33.11 19.06
C LYS A 728 -40.15 33.49 18.27
N SER A 729 -41.20 33.95 18.95
CA SER A 729 -42.43 34.35 18.29
C SER A 729 -42.11 35.57 17.43
N ARG A 730 -41.66 35.34 16.20
CA ARG A 730 -41.19 36.39 15.30
C ARG A 730 -42.38 37.23 14.89
N THR A 731 -42.40 38.50 15.28
CA THR A 731 -43.33 39.46 14.70
C THR A 731 -42.84 39.85 13.29
N PHE A 732 -43.75 40.25 12.40
CA PHE A 732 -43.38 40.69 11.04
C PHE A 732 -42.37 41.83 11.05
N ALA A 733 -42.41 42.68 12.08
CA ALA A 733 -41.45 43.75 12.28
C ALA A 733 -40.03 43.23 12.59
N GLU A 734 -39.89 42.23 13.46
CA GLU A 734 -38.60 41.58 13.73
C GLU A 734 -38.09 40.82 12.49
N TRP A 735 -38.96 40.14 11.76
CA TRP A 735 -38.57 39.47 10.52
C TRP A 735 -38.09 40.45 9.44
N LEU A 736 -38.78 41.60 9.31
CA LEU A 736 -38.37 42.63 8.36
C LEU A 736 -37.05 43.29 8.78
N ASN A 737 -36.84 43.49 10.09
CA ASN A 737 -35.57 44.01 10.60
C ASN A 737 -34.43 43.03 10.37
N ASP A 738 -34.60 41.75 10.69
CA ASP A 738 -33.59 40.71 10.45
C ASP A 738 -33.32 40.51 8.95
N PHE A 739 -34.34 40.64 8.09
CA PHE A 739 -34.17 40.56 6.64
C PHE A 739 -33.36 41.75 6.12
N LEU A 740 -33.64 42.96 6.60
CA LEU A 740 -32.89 44.16 6.26
C LEU A 740 -31.47 44.15 6.87
N GLU A 741 -31.29 43.59 8.07
CA GLU A 741 -29.97 43.41 8.69
C GLU A 741 -29.15 42.32 8.00
N ALA A 742 -29.76 41.21 7.57
CA ALA A 742 -29.06 40.16 6.81
C ALA A 742 -28.67 40.63 5.41
N ASP A 743 -29.53 41.41 4.75
CA ASP A 743 -29.22 42.05 3.47
C ASP A 743 -28.13 43.12 3.65
N ALA A 744 -28.18 43.91 4.74
CA ALA A 744 -27.14 44.86 5.09
C ALA A 744 -25.81 44.20 5.49
N GLN A 745 -25.84 43.05 6.17
CA GLN A 745 -24.64 42.24 6.47
C GLN A 745 -24.03 41.65 5.21
N TYR A 746 -24.85 41.19 4.27
CA TYR A 746 -24.37 40.72 2.97
C TYR A 746 -23.68 41.84 2.17
N TYR A 747 -24.18 43.08 2.26
CA TYR A 747 -23.52 44.24 1.64
C TYR A 747 -22.31 44.76 2.43
N ASN A 748 -22.28 44.64 3.77
CA ASN A 748 -21.13 45.03 4.59
C ASN A 748 -19.99 44.01 4.53
N GLU A 749 -20.28 42.70 4.54
CA GLU A 749 -19.27 41.63 4.37
C GLU A 749 -18.66 41.66 2.96
N ALA A 750 -19.42 42.10 1.95
CA ALA A 750 -18.88 42.34 0.60
C ALA A 750 -17.93 43.56 0.52
N PHE A 751 -17.94 44.45 1.52
CA PHE A 751 -17.02 45.60 1.61
C PHE A 751 -15.92 45.44 2.66
N GLU A 752 -16.03 44.48 3.60
CA GLU A 752 -15.03 44.18 4.62
C GLU A 752 -14.12 42.96 4.29
N ALA A 753 -14.24 42.37 3.10
CA ALA A 753 -13.40 41.25 2.65
C ALA A 753 -12.09 41.66 1.94
N ASP A 754 -11.63 42.90 2.09
CA ASP A 754 -10.46 43.43 1.37
C ASP A 754 -9.29 43.88 2.28
N ASP A 755 -9.18 43.31 3.48
CA ASP A 755 -8.05 43.60 4.39
C ASP A 755 -7.45 42.32 5.01
N TRP A 756 -6.69 41.58 4.20
CA TRP A 756 -5.55 40.77 4.67
C TRP A 756 -4.41 40.82 3.64
N ASP A 757 -3.41 41.62 4.00
CA ASP A 757 -1.97 41.42 3.79
C ASP A 757 -1.45 40.94 2.43
N LYS A 758 -0.88 41.93 1.72
CA LYS A 758 0.21 41.74 0.78
C LYS A 758 1.45 41.21 1.50
N ASP A 759 1.72 39.92 1.32
CA ASP A 759 3.09 39.42 1.20
C ASP A 759 3.15 38.32 0.12
N PRO A 760 4.15 38.35 -0.78
CA PRO A 760 4.16 37.50 -1.96
C PRO A 760 4.61 36.09 -1.61
N MET A 761 3.70 35.11 -1.69
CA MET A 761 4.06 33.70 -1.79
C MET A 761 4.50 33.39 -3.24
N PRO A 762 5.73 32.87 -3.44
CA PRO A 762 6.29 32.60 -4.75
C PRO A 762 5.92 31.19 -5.24
N GLY A 763 5.56 31.08 -6.52
CA GLY A 763 5.48 29.80 -7.24
C GLY A 763 4.05 29.34 -7.49
N GLY A 764 3.57 29.58 -8.71
CA GLY A 764 2.19 29.27 -9.13
C GLY A 764 1.89 29.89 -10.48
N ASP A 765 2.77 29.69 -11.46
CA ASP A 765 2.58 30.07 -12.85
C ASP A 765 1.67 29.05 -13.56
N GLU A 766 0.37 29.31 -13.56
CA GLU A 766 -0.56 28.76 -14.55
C GLU A 766 -1.36 29.87 -15.23
N TYR A 767 -1.04 30.03 -16.52
CA TYR A 767 -1.70 30.88 -17.51
C TYR A 767 -3.09 30.34 -17.86
N TRP A 768 -4.11 31.17 -17.75
CA TRP A 768 -5.31 31.06 -18.57
C TRP A 768 -5.73 32.44 -19.07
N ASP A 769 -5.38 32.73 -20.33
CA ASP A 769 -6.04 33.74 -21.13
C ASP A 769 -7.46 33.23 -21.45
N ALA A 770 -8.48 34.01 -21.05
CA ALA A 770 -9.86 33.84 -21.50
C ALA A 770 -10.35 35.17 -22.09
N GLU A 771 -10.07 35.39 -23.36
CA GLU A 771 -10.87 36.27 -24.23
C GLU A 771 -12.04 35.45 -24.79
N GLY A 772 -13.28 35.86 -24.49
CA GLY A 772 -14.49 35.27 -25.07
C GLY A 772 -15.71 35.70 -24.27
N GLY A 773 -16.40 36.75 -24.72
CA GLY A 773 -17.47 37.40 -23.98
C GLY A 773 -18.78 36.63 -23.95
N GLU A 774 -19.42 36.62 -22.79
CA GLU A 774 -20.85 36.33 -22.62
C GLU A 774 -21.40 37.23 -21.49
N LEU A 775 -21.93 38.38 -21.88
CA LEU A 775 -22.74 39.24 -21.01
C LEU A 775 -24.16 39.29 -21.60
N GLU A 776 -24.94 38.22 -21.48
CA GLU A 776 -26.38 38.27 -21.82
C GLU A 776 -27.28 37.19 -21.16
N GLU A 777 -26.85 36.47 -20.12
CA GLU A 777 -27.72 35.47 -19.44
C GLU A 777 -28.54 36.01 -18.25
N GLY A 778 -28.03 36.99 -17.49
CA GLY A 778 -28.69 37.44 -16.25
C GLY A 778 -30.03 38.17 -16.44
N VAL A 779 -30.23 38.84 -17.59
CA VAL A 779 -31.47 39.62 -17.87
C VAL A 779 -32.62 38.70 -18.30
N LEU A 780 -32.30 37.61 -19.01
CA LEU A 780 -33.29 36.63 -19.47
C LEU A 780 -33.89 35.85 -18.29
N GLU A 781 -33.06 35.53 -17.31
CA GLU A 781 -33.47 34.80 -16.11
C GLU A 781 -34.38 35.64 -15.20
N THR A 782 -34.08 36.94 -15.03
CA THR A 782 -34.95 37.86 -14.26
C THR A 782 -36.31 38.06 -14.92
N LEU A 783 -36.36 38.15 -16.26
CA LEU A 783 -37.62 38.26 -17.00
C LEU A 783 -38.46 36.98 -16.92
N LEU A 784 -37.83 35.80 -16.92
CA LEU A 784 -38.48 34.50 -16.75
C LEU A 784 -39.12 34.36 -15.37
N ILE A 785 -38.40 34.74 -14.31
CA ILE A 785 -38.91 34.72 -12.93
C ILE A 785 -40.08 35.70 -12.78
N GLY A 786 -39.97 36.91 -13.34
CA GLY A 786 -41.06 37.89 -13.35
C GLY A 786 -42.33 37.38 -14.04
N ALA A 787 -42.18 36.69 -15.19
CA ALA A 787 -43.31 36.10 -15.92
C ALA A 787 -43.99 34.96 -15.14
N LEU A 788 -43.21 34.11 -14.45
CA LEU A 788 -43.73 33.03 -13.61
C LEU A 788 -44.52 33.54 -12.40
N ILE A 789 -44.03 34.60 -11.74
CA ILE A 789 -44.73 35.24 -10.61
C ILE A 789 -46.06 35.85 -11.09
N ALA A 790 -46.07 36.53 -12.25
CA ALA A 790 -47.29 37.09 -12.82
C ALA A 790 -48.32 36.01 -13.19
N ALA A 791 -47.88 34.87 -13.74
CA ALA A 791 -48.74 33.74 -14.07
C ALA A 791 -49.36 33.10 -12.80
N LEU A 792 -48.58 32.95 -11.74
CA LEU A 792 -49.04 32.45 -10.44
C LEU A 792 -50.07 33.39 -9.79
N ALA A 793 -49.81 34.70 -9.82
CA ALA A 793 -50.75 35.71 -9.32
C ALA A 793 -52.07 35.69 -10.11
N TRP A 794 -52.01 35.53 -11.44
CA TRP A 794 -53.19 35.42 -12.28
C TRP A 794 -53.99 34.13 -12.01
N LEU A 795 -53.31 32.99 -11.80
CA LEU A 795 -53.97 31.72 -11.44
C LEU A 795 -54.65 31.79 -10.07
N LEU A 796 -54.01 32.43 -9.08
CA LEU A 796 -54.61 32.66 -7.76
C LEU A 796 -55.83 33.58 -7.84
N TYR A 797 -55.73 34.67 -8.61
CA TYR A 797 -56.86 35.58 -8.87
C TYR A 797 -58.01 34.85 -9.58
N TYR A 798 -57.71 34.07 -10.63
CA TYR A 798 -58.70 33.30 -11.38
C TYR A 798 -59.41 32.27 -10.49
N ARG A 799 -58.66 31.57 -9.64
CA ARG A 799 -59.21 30.62 -8.66
C ARG A 799 -60.14 31.32 -7.66
N GLN A 800 -59.74 32.48 -7.14
CA GLN A 800 -60.55 33.26 -6.21
C GLN A 800 -61.84 33.79 -6.87
N GLN A 801 -61.78 34.19 -8.14
CA GLN A 801 -62.93 34.66 -8.90
C GLN A 801 -63.92 33.52 -9.22
N ARG A 802 -63.42 32.30 -9.48
CA ARG A 802 -64.24 31.09 -9.63
C ARG A 802 -64.97 30.73 -8.33
N GLN A 803 -64.28 30.80 -7.20
CA GLN A 803 -64.89 30.55 -5.89
C GLN A 803 -66.00 31.56 -5.57
N ARG A 804 -65.81 32.85 -5.90
CA ARG A 804 -66.87 33.87 -5.75
C ARG A 804 -68.08 33.62 -6.65
N ARG A 805 -67.88 33.16 -7.90
CA ARG A 805 -68.99 32.79 -8.80
C ARG A 805 -69.77 31.58 -8.28
N GLN A 806 -69.08 30.55 -7.78
CA GLN A 806 -69.74 29.38 -7.17
C GLN A 806 -70.54 29.76 -5.90
N GLN A 807 -70.02 30.68 -5.09
CA GLN A 807 -70.77 31.20 -3.94
C GLN A 807 -72.00 32.03 -4.35
N GLN A 808 -71.94 32.77 -5.46
CA GLN A 808 -73.09 33.51 -5.98
C GLN A 808 -74.15 32.60 -6.64
N GLU A 809 -73.76 31.49 -7.25
CA GLU A 809 -74.67 30.46 -7.78
C GLU A 809 -75.33 29.60 -6.68
N GLN A 810 -74.74 29.52 -5.49
CA GLN A 810 -75.36 28.86 -4.32
C GLN A 810 -76.34 29.76 -3.55
N VAL A 811 -76.36 31.07 -3.82
CA VAL A 811 -77.21 32.06 -3.15
C VAL A 811 -78.37 32.54 -4.05
N ARG A 812 -78.38 32.15 -5.34
CA ARG A 812 -79.54 32.23 -6.25
C ARG A 812 -80.31 30.91 -6.23
#